data_AF-A0A926ZL47-F1
#
_entry.id   AF-A0A926ZL47-F1
#
_cell.length_a   1.000
_cell.length_b   1.000
_cell.length_c   1.000
_cell.angle_alpha   90.00
_cell.angle_beta   90.00
_cell.angle_gamma   90.00
#
_symmetry.space_group_name_H-M   'P 1'
#
loop_
_entity.id
_entity.type
_entity.pdbx_description
1 polymer ?
#
loop_
_entity_poly.entity_id
_entity_poly.type
_entity_poly.pdbx_seq_one_letter_code
_entity_poly.pdbx_strand_id
1 'polypeptide(L)'
;MTATISTFSPIEKLNAAIQSHNPFARAAVVRVNDVWGQGFPDLSTLNAHASDAVFQAIQQVSSGEAKVTSLAITAEKGVGKTHLLSRIRHYLQAHGSALFIYAGANRFTHSDLLKYQFLQILSDSLNQVGSQGVKQWQELATAMLNIATEKQNSPKDLIEKKFSYALAKNKNLIDHLTASIIKNHPNSDPDIIRAILWTLSESNASYAIKWLSGNDLSEAKAAELGLPNIDKEQREANAFESVLQILTLLSDYKPVVICFDELEIVNLDEGSFHKPEAVAGLVKNIFDSLNLLSTSKGVVILTVMMPDTWKLKIKKLSGGIPDRLSSAATESIELRPMDGDSIVQLVTLWLKDFYRSKNLVPHHPLYPFTENQLRQQVKEKPPVRKVLQWCATNFQVSSTSSSDNGFKQPDTPPHPVEVAFSKEMTVIEQSIDTLMEDKATLADALRWGFQSLIKLGETIEEAKVYRLEEIEPKKENSGYIDFKILVKQNAKAIKIGVAVLQQSSTHSVLAGLRRLIAFKTFGIHRSCLVRAKEINPGATQAQECLNKLISSKRGEWVPLKVNPIKPLLAIRSVYLGQVDHGLTEKEILEFIAQRKLVINNYIIRKIISEPTGKIPNIIDLDKSEEVIIESPDPIATEKDANEKQGKLITSDLSWIDNITKLGNRSKELDEGKSNYQAGTDFENIVRRSLEFIGFTINESYKGGAGGLDLFCSKPYPLAGECKAGRSIPDRTVEELDRIGKRHLKENYMTAVRLIIGPGEPTKNLRESAEVSKVSIIKPMTLQKLVELQAKYPGSVNLIELKPYLEAGQIDSKIHEYIEKVLKDIRLRSHIVEAVKQLGEAGSGHLTAEVRVQYNAVFKEKEQTFKPEDLRLVHELLLELSSPLTGYLGRKKGSDWQSDRFCFLRDLPIE
;
A
#
# COMPACT_ATOMS: atom_id res chain seq x y z
N MET A 1 25.95 35.16 41.32
CA MET A 1 26.08 33.76 40.84
C MET A 1 25.43 33.69 39.47
N THR A 2 26.25 33.68 38.42
CA THR A 2 25.83 33.54 37.02
C THR A 2 25.47 32.08 36.78
N ALA A 3 24.17 31.78 36.68
CA ALA A 3 23.71 30.46 36.27
C ALA A 3 24.06 30.26 34.79
N THR A 4 25.01 29.36 34.54
CA THR A 4 25.33 28.86 33.21
C THR A 4 24.08 28.19 32.62
N ILE A 5 23.52 28.80 31.56
CA ILE A 5 22.46 28.18 30.76
C ILE A 5 23.06 26.91 30.15
N SER A 6 22.65 25.74 30.64
CA SER A 6 23.05 24.46 30.06
C SER A 6 22.56 24.41 28.61
N THR A 7 23.50 24.33 27.67
CA THR A 7 23.23 24.16 26.23
C THR A 7 22.69 22.77 25.88
N PHE A 8 22.68 21.83 26.85
CA PHE A 8 22.28 20.44 26.64
C PHE A 8 20.94 20.12 27.30
N SER A 9 20.19 19.20 26.69
CA SER A 9 18.94 18.67 27.26
C SER A 9 19.22 17.82 28.50
N PRO A 10 18.30 17.75 29.49
CA PRO A 10 18.45 16.90 30.66
C PRO A 10 18.66 15.43 30.30
N ILE A 11 19.56 14.75 31.02
CA ILE A 11 19.93 13.35 30.75
C ILE A 11 18.73 12.41 30.86
N GLU A 12 17.77 12.70 31.73
CA GLU A 12 16.54 11.93 31.90
C GLU A 12 15.67 11.96 30.63
N LYS A 13 15.60 13.13 29.95
CA LYS A 13 14.87 13.27 28.68
C LYS A 13 15.59 12.55 27.54
N LEU A 14 16.91 12.58 27.51
CA LEU A 14 17.71 11.82 26.54
C LEU A 14 17.51 10.31 26.73
N ASN A 15 17.55 9.83 27.98
CA ASN A 15 17.34 8.42 28.32
C ASN A 15 15.94 7.94 27.97
N ALA A 16 14.91 8.73 28.31
CA ALA A 16 13.52 8.42 27.96
C ALA A 16 13.33 8.37 26.43
N ALA A 17 13.98 9.28 25.67
CA ALA A 17 13.93 9.24 24.22
C ALA A 17 14.56 7.96 23.65
N ILE A 18 15.74 7.57 24.15
CA ILE A 18 16.45 6.34 23.76
C ILE A 18 15.59 5.10 24.05
N GLN A 19 14.99 5.04 25.24
CA GLN A 19 14.11 3.92 25.63
C GLN A 19 12.82 3.86 24.81
N SER A 20 12.29 5.01 24.39
CA SER A 20 11.04 5.09 23.63
C SER A 20 11.18 4.64 22.17
N HIS A 21 12.36 4.81 21.55
CA HIS A 21 12.53 4.59 20.13
C HIS A 21 14.00 4.36 19.75
N ASN A 22 14.28 3.24 19.09
CA ASN A 22 15.60 2.93 18.54
C ASN A 22 15.69 3.39 17.08
N PRO A 23 16.49 4.42 16.75
CA PRO A 23 16.58 4.92 15.39
C PRO A 23 17.13 3.84 14.45
N PHE A 24 18.07 3.00 14.90
CA PHE A 24 18.75 1.99 14.08
C PHE A 24 17.91 0.75 13.75
N ALA A 25 16.72 0.59 14.34
CA ALA A 25 15.83 -0.54 14.06
C ALA A 25 15.38 -0.62 12.59
N ARG A 26 15.40 0.50 11.85
CA ARG A 26 15.03 0.61 10.43
C ARG A 26 16.15 0.29 9.43
N ALA A 27 17.39 0.17 9.91
CA ALA A 27 18.59 0.44 9.12
C ALA A 27 19.13 -0.70 8.25
N ALA A 28 18.56 -1.91 8.37
CA ALA A 28 19.18 -3.09 7.77
C ALA A 28 19.00 -3.18 6.24
N VAL A 29 18.00 -2.53 5.64
CA VAL A 29 17.61 -2.80 4.24
C VAL A 29 17.49 -1.53 3.42
N VAL A 30 18.52 -1.30 2.61
CA VAL A 30 18.50 -0.33 1.50
C VAL A 30 17.96 -1.07 0.26
N ARG A 31 16.83 -0.63 -0.31
CA ARG A 31 16.15 -1.16 -1.50
C ARG A 31 16.25 -0.18 -2.67
N VAL A 32 15.74 -0.58 -3.84
CA VAL A 32 15.49 0.28 -5.00
C VAL A 32 14.79 1.60 -4.63
N ASN A 33 13.80 1.57 -3.73
CA ASN A 33 13.11 2.78 -3.26
C ASN A 33 14.00 3.71 -2.41
N ASP A 34 15.06 3.19 -1.80
CA ASP A 34 16.01 3.97 -1.00
C ASP A 34 17.05 4.69 -1.90
N VAL A 35 17.13 4.36 -3.20
CA VAL A 35 17.88 5.17 -4.20
C VAL A 35 17.11 6.44 -4.54
N TRP A 36 15.78 6.35 -4.63
CA TRP A 36 14.91 7.47 -5.01
C TRP A 36 14.41 8.31 -3.82
N GLY A 37 14.33 7.73 -2.61
CA GLY A 37 13.86 8.37 -1.38
C GLY A 37 14.97 8.68 -0.36
N GLN A 38 14.60 9.32 0.75
CA GLN A 38 15.52 9.80 1.81
C GLN A 38 16.09 8.69 2.72
N GLY A 39 16.22 7.46 2.22
CA GLY A 39 16.38 6.25 3.04
C GLY A 39 17.70 6.13 3.81
N PHE A 40 18.75 6.87 3.44
CA PHE A 40 20.07 6.76 4.07
C PHE A 40 20.80 8.12 4.11
N PRO A 41 21.38 8.54 5.25
CA PRO A 41 22.09 9.81 5.36
C PRO A 41 23.36 9.83 4.50
N ASP A 42 23.62 10.95 3.82
CA ASP A 42 24.79 11.07 2.95
C ASP A 42 26.11 11.01 3.76
N LEU A 43 26.85 9.91 3.58
CA LEU A 43 28.22 9.77 4.07
C LEU A 43 29.17 10.25 2.98
N SER A 44 29.43 11.56 2.95
CA SER A 44 30.25 12.19 1.91
C SER A 44 31.69 11.66 1.83
N THR A 45 32.21 11.11 2.93
CA THR A 45 33.57 10.55 3.03
C THR A 45 33.65 9.09 2.60
N LEU A 46 32.59 8.30 2.83
CA LEU A 46 32.56 6.88 2.49
C LEU A 46 32.58 6.72 0.97
N ASN A 47 33.61 6.05 0.46
CA ASN A 47 33.80 5.81 -0.97
C ASN A 47 33.77 7.10 -1.81
N ALA A 48 34.23 8.23 -1.26
CA ALA A 48 34.31 9.51 -1.96
C ALA A 48 35.06 9.38 -3.30
N HIS A 49 36.14 8.60 -3.34
CA HIS A 49 36.89 8.32 -4.57
C HIS A 49 36.02 7.75 -5.70
N ALA A 50 35.00 6.95 -5.37
CA ALA A 50 34.09 6.38 -6.35
C ALA A 50 33.05 7.40 -6.82
N SER A 51 32.46 8.19 -5.91
CA SER A 51 31.53 9.27 -6.31
C SER A 51 32.24 10.35 -7.12
N ASP A 52 33.47 10.70 -6.76
CA ASP A 52 34.28 11.71 -7.45
C ASP A 52 34.60 11.25 -8.88
N ALA A 53 34.94 9.97 -9.07
CA ALA A 53 35.12 9.40 -10.41
C ALA A 53 33.85 9.48 -11.27
N VAL A 54 32.67 9.24 -10.67
CA VAL A 54 31.39 9.42 -11.37
C VAL A 54 31.16 10.90 -11.73
N PHE A 55 31.41 11.83 -10.82
CA PHE A 55 31.26 13.25 -11.10
C PHE A 55 32.24 13.75 -12.17
N GLN A 56 33.47 13.25 -12.18
CA GLN A 56 34.43 13.50 -13.25
C GLN A 56 33.95 12.95 -14.60
N ALA A 57 33.40 11.73 -14.63
CA ALA A 57 32.82 11.15 -15.83
C ALA A 57 31.63 11.98 -16.36
N ILE A 58 30.78 12.50 -15.48
CA ILE A 58 29.69 13.42 -15.85
C ILE A 58 30.26 14.71 -16.44
N GLN A 59 31.31 15.25 -15.84
CA GLN A 59 31.97 16.46 -16.35
C GLN A 59 32.54 16.22 -17.75
N GLN A 60 33.23 15.11 -17.98
CA GLN A 60 33.80 14.72 -19.29
C GLN A 60 32.74 14.64 -20.39
N VAL A 61 31.58 14.03 -20.12
CA VAL A 61 30.52 13.97 -21.13
C VAL A 61 29.84 15.32 -21.33
N SER A 62 29.69 16.11 -20.26
CA SER A 62 29.08 17.44 -20.32
C SER A 62 29.92 18.47 -21.07
N SER A 63 31.26 18.32 -21.05
CA SER A 63 32.22 19.16 -21.78
C SER A 63 32.38 18.73 -23.24
N GLY A 64 31.84 17.58 -23.62
CA GLY A 64 31.96 17.01 -24.97
C GLY A 64 33.28 16.27 -25.22
N GLU A 65 34.10 16.03 -24.18
CA GLU A 65 35.34 15.22 -24.29
C GLU A 65 35.02 13.77 -24.67
N ALA A 66 33.87 13.26 -24.23
CA ALA A 66 33.34 11.96 -24.63
C ALA A 66 31.83 12.05 -24.85
N LYS A 67 31.29 11.31 -25.83
CA LYS A 67 29.84 11.19 -26.01
C LYS A 67 29.23 10.24 -24.99
N VAL A 68 29.89 9.11 -24.79
CA VAL A 68 29.48 8.07 -23.85
C VAL A 68 30.70 7.63 -23.08
N THR A 69 30.55 7.47 -21.77
CA THR A 69 31.56 6.89 -20.92
C THR A 69 30.93 5.91 -19.94
N SER A 70 31.71 4.98 -19.41
CA SER A 70 31.24 3.97 -18.48
C SER A 70 32.25 3.64 -17.40
N LEU A 71 31.72 3.24 -16.23
CA LEU A 71 32.49 2.87 -15.06
C LEU A 71 31.95 1.55 -14.49
N ALA A 72 32.84 0.58 -14.33
CA ALA A 72 32.56 -0.62 -13.55
C ALA A 72 32.89 -0.36 -12.08
N ILE A 73 31.95 -0.60 -11.18
CA ILE A 73 32.13 -0.44 -9.73
C ILE A 73 31.96 -1.81 -9.09
N THR A 74 32.96 -2.25 -8.33
CA THR A 74 32.94 -3.55 -7.65
C THR A 74 32.91 -3.36 -6.14
N ALA A 75 32.09 -4.16 -5.46
CA ALA A 75 32.10 -4.19 -4.01
C ALA A 75 31.52 -5.49 -3.47
N GLU A 76 32.04 -5.94 -2.34
CA GLU A 76 31.42 -7.02 -1.58
C GLU A 76 30.00 -6.65 -1.12
N LYS A 77 29.25 -7.67 -0.72
CA LYS A 77 27.89 -7.51 -0.23
C LYS A 77 27.87 -6.64 1.05
N GLY A 78 27.01 -5.61 1.05
CA GLY A 78 26.83 -4.71 2.20
C GLY A 78 27.90 -3.62 2.38
N VAL A 79 28.86 -3.48 1.46
CA VAL A 79 29.90 -2.44 1.51
C VAL A 79 29.38 -1.02 1.19
N GLY A 80 28.19 -0.91 0.57
CA GLY A 80 27.55 0.39 0.30
C GLY A 80 27.28 0.71 -1.17
N LYS A 81 27.14 -0.30 -2.05
CA LYS A 81 26.80 -0.11 -3.48
C LYS A 81 25.57 0.78 -3.69
N THR A 82 24.44 0.39 -3.10
CA THR A 82 23.17 1.14 -3.19
C THR A 82 23.25 2.49 -2.50
N HIS A 83 24.06 2.62 -1.43
CA HIS A 83 24.32 3.90 -0.76
C HIS A 83 25.04 4.88 -1.71
N LEU A 84 26.09 4.42 -2.40
CA LEU A 84 26.80 5.22 -3.40
C LEU A 84 25.85 5.71 -4.50
N LEU A 85 24.99 4.83 -5.03
CA LEU A 85 24.02 5.18 -6.06
C LEU A 85 22.96 6.17 -5.55
N SER A 86 22.47 5.99 -4.32
CA SER A 86 21.57 6.94 -3.66
C SER A 86 22.23 8.30 -3.48
N ARG A 87 23.50 8.35 -3.03
CA ARG A 87 24.28 9.59 -2.92
C ARG A 87 24.40 10.31 -4.26
N ILE A 88 24.80 9.59 -5.31
CA ILE A 88 24.89 10.15 -6.67
C ILE A 88 23.52 10.72 -7.05
N ARG A 89 22.44 9.95 -6.92
CA ARG A 89 21.08 10.40 -7.24
C ARG A 89 20.69 11.70 -6.53
N HIS A 90 20.86 11.77 -5.22
CA HIS A 90 20.50 12.94 -4.44
C HIS A 90 21.36 14.16 -4.79
N TYR A 91 22.65 13.96 -5.05
CA TYR A 91 23.52 15.02 -5.54
C TYR A 91 23.03 15.57 -6.88
N LEU A 92 22.70 14.70 -7.85
CA LEU A 92 22.17 15.11 -9.15
C LEU A 92 20.82 15.83 -9.02
N GLN A 93 19.97 15.41 -8.08
CA GLN A 93 18.71 16.08 -7.80
C GLN A 93 18.93 17.50 -7.27
N ALA A 94 19.80 17.66 -6.29
CA ALA A 94 20.04 18.94 -5.63
C ALA A 94 20.71 19.96 -6.56
N HIS A 95 21.61 19.51 -7.43
CA HIS A 95 22.42 20.39 -8.29
C HIS A 95 21.92 20.47 -9.73
N GLY A 96 21.01 19.57 -10.15
CA GLY A 96 20.48 19.52 -11.52
C GLY A 96 21.51 19.19 -12.60
N SER A 97 22.64 18.59 -12.23
CA SER A 97 23.80 18.35 -13.08
C SER A 97 23.62 17.22 -14.10
N ALA A 98 22.73 16.26 -13.84
CA ALA A 98 22.38 15.20 -14.78
C ALA A 98 20.98 14.63 -14.48
N LEU A 99 20.41 13.92 -15.45
CA LEU A 99 19.24 13.06 -15.27
C LEU A 99 19.69 11.66 -14.82
N PHE A 100 18.88 10.99 -14.00
CA PHE A 100 19.26 9.71 -13.41
C PHE A 100 18.30 8.58 -13.79
N ILE A 101 18.86 7.43 -14.15
CA ILE A 101 18.14 6.18 -14.46
C ILE A 101 18.73 5.07 -13.61
N TYR A 102 17.87 4.30 -12.93
CA TYR A 102 18.28 3.18 -12.09
C TYR A 102 17.64 1.86 -12.56
N ALA A 103 18.49 0.92 -12.93
CA ALA A 103 18.15 -0.41 -13.42
C ALA A 103 18.69 -1.48 -12.45
N GLY A 104 17.87 -1.83 -11.45
CA GLY A 104 18.11 -3.02 -10.63
C GLY A 104 17.94 -4.29 -11.45
N ALA A 105 18.93 -5.19 -11.45
CA ALA A 105 18.92 -6.34 -12.33
C ALA A 105 17.86 -7.39 -11.97
N ASN A 106 17.28 -7.33 -10.77
CA ASN A 106 16.08 -8.10 -10.39
C ASN A 106 14.89 -7.87 -11.34
N ARG A 107 14.79 -6.68 -11.96
CA ARG A 107 13.70 -6.33 -12.89
C ARG A 107 13.82 -7.01 -14.25
N PHE A 108 14.99 -7.57 -14.59
CA PHE A 108 15.15 -8.40 -15.78
C PHE A 108 14.73 -9.83 -15.47
N THR A 109 13.59 -10.25 -16.00
CA THR A 109 13.02 -11.58 -15.71
C THR A 109 13.10 -12.54 -16.90
N HIS A 110 13.22 -12.01 -18.12
CA HIS A 110 13.16 -12.79 -19.36
C HIS A 110 14.29 -12.39 -20.30
N SER A 111 15.06 -13.36 -20.80
CA SER A 111 16.23 -13.10 -21.66
C SER A 111 15.87 -12.52 -23.03
N ASP A 112 14.68 -12.86 -23.54
CA ASP A 112 14.14 -12.50 -24.85
C ASP A 112 13.47 -11.11 -24.86
N LEU A 113 13.27 -10.51 -23.69
CA LEU A 113 12.58 -9.21 -23.53
C LEU A 113 13.45 -8.16 -22.83
N LEU A 114 14.77 -8.31 -22.84
CA LEU A 114 15.69 -7.45 -22.07
C LEU A 114 15.57 -5.97 -22.45
N LYS A 115 15.45 -5.67 -23.73
CA LYS A 115 15.38 -4.30 -24.25
C LYS A 115 14.02 -3.69 -23.92
N TYR A 116 12.94 -4.46 -24.07
CA TYR A 116 11.61 -4.07 -23.60
C TYR A 116 11.57 -3.81 -22.09
N GLN A 117 12.16 -4.70 -21.29
CA GLN A 117 12.24 -4.53 -19.84
C GLN A 117 13.08 -3.31 -19.46
N PHE A 118 14.16 -3.03 -20.19
CA PHE A 118 14.93 -1.80 -19.99
C PHE A 118 14.16 -0.53 -20.37
N LEU A 119 13.36 -0.55 -21.45
CA LEU A 119 12.48 0.57 -21.80
C LEU A 119 11.50 0.89 -20.67
N GLN A 120 10.91 -0.15 -20.05
CA GLN A 120 10.02 0.01 -18.90
C GLN A 120 10.76 0.65 -17.72
N ILE A 121 11.95 0.15 -17.38
CA ILE A 121 12.80 0.69 -16.31
C ILE A 121 13.18 2.15 -16.56
N LEU A 122 13.53 2.48 -17.80
CA LEU A 122 13.89 3.82 -18.24
C LEU A 122 12.69 4.77 -18.07
N SER A 123 11.50 4.37 -18.54
CA SER A 123 10.28 5.18 -18.42
C SER A 123 9.90 5.41 -16.95
N ASP A 124 9.98 4.37 -16.11
CA ASP A 124 9.70 4.46 -14.68
C ASP A 124 10.70 5.38 -13.96
N SER A 125 11.98 5.30 -14.31
CA SER A 125 13.02 6.16 -13.74
C SER A 125 12.78 7.63 -14.10
N LEU A 126 12.35 7.91 -15.33
CA LEU A 126 12.02 9.26 -15.77
C LEU A 126 10.70 9.80 -15.17
N ASN A 127 9.85 8.90 -14.66
CA ASN A 127 8.65 9.25 -13.90
C ASN A 127 8.95 9.67 -12.44
N GLN A 128 10.21 9.60 -12.00
CA GLN A 128 10.65 10.05 -10.67
C GLN A 128 10.92 11.57 -10.64
N VAL A 129 10.87 12.17 -9.45
CA VAL A 129 11.06 13.63 -9.26
C VAL A 129 12.51 14.04 -9.54
N GLY A 130 12.73 14.89 -10.52
CA GLY A 130 14.04 15.42 -10.87
C GLY A 130 14.47 16.62 -10.00
N SER A 131 15.41 17.39 -10.54
CA SER A 131 16.00 18.56 -9.90
C SER A 131 15.09 19.78 -9.76
N GLN A 132 14.05 19.88 -10.59
CA GLN A 132 13.13 21.03 -10.59
C GLN A 132 11.86 20.77 -9.76
N GLY A 133 11.86 19.70 -8.95
CA GLY A 133 10.74 19.33 -8.09
C GLY A 133 9.50 18.84 -8.84
N VAL A 134 9.66 18.46 -10.12
CA VAL A 134 8.66 17.79 -10.97
C VAL A 134 9.27 16.51 -11.53
N LYS A 135 8.50 15.69 -12.28
CA LYS A 135 9.04 14.44 -12.85
C LYS A 135 10.10 14.73 -13.92
N GLN A 136 11.11 13.88 -14.07
CA GLN A 136 12.17 14.07 -15.09
C GLN A 136 11.60 14.10 -16.52
N TRP A 137 10.51 13.36 -16.79
CA TRP A 137 9.75 13.47 -18.04
C TRP A 137 9.28 14.89 -18.33
N GLN A 138 8.78 15.59 -17.32
CA GLN A 138 8.25 16.94 -17.44
C GLN A 138 9.37 17.99 -17.54
N GLU A 139 10.51 17.75 -16.90
CA GLU A 139 11.72 18.56 -17.12
C GLU A 139 12.17 18.49 -18.57
N LEU A 140 12.22 17.29 -19.14
CA LEU A 140 12.57 17.07 -20.54
C LEU A 140 11.58 17.77 -21.48
N ALA A 141 10.28 17.53 -21.30
CA ALA A 141 9.24 18.13 -22.13
C ALA A 141 9.29 19.67 -22.10
N THR A 142 9.54 20.24 -20.92
CA THR A 142 9.70 21.68 -20.75
C THR A 142 10.95 22.21 -21.45
N ALA A 143 12.07 21.50 -21.35
CA ALA A 143 13.31 21.89 -22.01
C ALA A 143 13.16 21.87 -23.54
N MET A 144 12.56 20.81 -24.10
CA MET A 144 12.23 20.69 -25.52
C MET A 144 11.34 21.85 -25.99
N LEU A 145 10.30 22.17 -25.22
CA LEU A 145 9.37 23.24 -25.52
C LEU A 145 10.03 24.63 -25.49
N ASN A 146 10.86 24.88 -24.47
CA ASN A 146 11.54 26.15 -24.29
C ASN A 146 12.49 26.45 -25.46
N ILE A 147 13.23 25.45 -25.95
CA ILE A 147 14.06 25.59 -27.15
C ILE A 147 13.19 25.84 -28.39
N ALA A 148 12.18 24.99 -28.62
CA ALA A 148 11.35 25.09 -29.82
C ALA A 148 10.50 26.37 -29.90
N THR A 149 10.23 27.02 -28.76
CA THR A 149 9.41 28.25 -28.70
C THR A 149 10.20 29.49 -28.32
N GLU A 150 11.52 29.38 -28.12
CA GLU A 150 12.41 30.45 -27.65
C GLU A 150 11.89 31.13 -26.36
N LYS A 151 11.38 30.31 -25.43
CA LYS A 151 10.83 30.77 -24.14
C LYS A 151 11.61 30.18 -22.97
N GLN A 152 11.46 30.80 -21.80
CA GLN A 152 12.05 30.31 -20.55
C GLN A 152 10.96 30.05 -19.52
N ASN A 153 10.15 29.01 -19.75
CA ASN A 153 9.15 28.58 -18.77
C ASN A 153 9.78 27.65 -17.73
N SER A 154 9.32 27.76 -16.49
CA SER A 154 9.59 26.72 -15.50
C SER A 154 8.65 25.51 -15.73
N PRO A 155 9.10 24.28 -15.44
CA PRO A 155 8.23 23.10 -15.55
C PRO A 155 6.99 23.17 -14.69
N LYS A 156 7.10 23.70 -13.46
CA LYS A 156 5.96 23.86 -12.54
C LYS A 156 4.88 24.78 -13.11
N ASP A 157 5.29 25.94 -13.66
CA ASP A 157 4.34 26.88 -14.26
C ASP A 157 3.60 26.29 -15.47
N LEU A 158 4.28 25.45 -16.25
CA LEU A 158 3.68 24.78 -17.40
C LEU A 158 2.62 23.77 -16.96
N ILE A 159 2.95 22.90 -15.99
CA ILE A 159 2.06 21.83 -15.52
C ILE A 159 0.83 22.42 -14.82
N GLU A 160 1.02 23.37 -13.90
CA GLU A 160 -0.07 23.81 -13.00
C GLU A 160 -1.14 24.66 -13.70
N LYS A 161 -0.77 25.46 -14.72
CA LYS A 161 -1.70 26.46 -15.30
C LYS A 161 -1.58 26.68 -16.81
N LYS A 162 -0.37 26.74 -17.36
CA LYS A 162 -0.17 27.23 -18.74
C LYS A 162 -0.48 26.18 -19.81
N PHE A 163 -0.11 24.92 -19.59
CA PHE A 163 -0.25 23.88 -20.61
C PHE A 163 -1.70 23.47 -20.84
N SER A 164 -2.44 23.21 -19.75
CA SER A 164 -3.88 22.91 -19.81
C SER A 164 -4.69 24.05 -20.45
N TYR A 165 -4.37 25.30 -20.12
CA TYR A 165 -4.99 26.47 -20.75
C TYR A 165 -4.68 26.57 -22.26
N ALA A 166 -3.44 26.32 -22.66
CA ALA A 166 -3.04 26.34 -24.06
C ALA A 166 -3.72 25.21 -24.87
N LEU A 167 -3.82 24.01 -24.30
CA LEU A 167 -4.54 22.88 -24.89
C LEU A 167 -6.02 23.18 -25.08
N ALA A 168 -6.67 23.80 -24.09
CA ALA A 168 -8.08 24.17 -24.18
C ALA A 168 -8.35 25.18 -25.31
N LYS A 169 -7.39 26.07 -25.60
CA LYS A 169 -7.49 27.06 -26.68
C LYS A 169 -7.15 26.52 -28.06
N ASN A 170 -6.28 25.52 -28.16
CA ASN A 170 -5.83 24.98 -29.43
C ASN A 170 -5.77 23.44 -29.38
N LYS A 171 -6.76 22.80 -30.01
CA LYS A 171 -6.85 21.33 -30.10
C LYS A 171 -5.69 20.69 -30.86
N ASN A 172 -5.03 21.43 -31.77
CA ASN A 172 -3.88 20.96 -32.54
C ASN A 172 -2.54 21.42 -31.95
N LEU A 173 -2.54 21.91 -30.70
CA LEU A 173 -1.33 22.43 -30.06
C LEU A 173 -0.20 21.41 -30.08
N ILE A 174 -0.49 20.16 -29.73
CA ILE A 174 0.51 19.10 -29.64
C ILE A 174 1.17 18.86 -31.00
N ASP A 175 0.39 18.76 -32.08
CA ASP A 175 0.96 18.56 -33.43
C ASP A 175 1.84 19.74 -33.86
N HIS A 176 1.43 20.97 -33.57
CA HIS A 176 2.24 22.16 -33.86
C HIS A 176 3.56 22.17 -33.06
N LEU A 177 3.52 21.79 -31.78
CA LEU A 177 4.69 21.71 -30.92
C LEU A 177 5.63 20.58 -31.35
N THR A 178 5.09 19.40 -31.65
CA THR A 178 5.84 18.26 -32.19
C THR A 178 6.55 18.65 -33.48
N ALA A 179 5.84 19.26 -34.44
CA ALA A 179 6.43 19.73 -35.69
C ALA A 179 7.53 20.79 -35.47
N SER A 180 7.39 21.64 -34.45
CA SER A 180 8.40 22.65 -34.11
C SER A 180 9.64 22.03 -33.49
N ILE A 181 9.49 21.03 -32.63
CA ILE A 181 10.61 20.31 -31.99
C ILE A 181 11.36 19.46 -33.03
N ILE A 182 10.66 18.78 -33.94
CA ILE A 182 11.27 17.97 -35.01
C ILE A 182 12.22 18.79 -35.89
N LYS A 183 11.97 20.09 -36.09
CA LYS A 183 12.91 20.95 -36.83
C LYS A 183 14.31 20.98 -36.21
N ASN A 184 14.39 20.89 -34.89
CA ASN A 184 15.66 20.83 -34.15
C ASN A 184 16.16 19.39 -33.98
N HIS A 185 15.31 18.39 -34.19
CA HIS A 185 15.57 16.96 -33.99
C HIS A 185 15.02 16.13 -35.17
N PRO A 186 15.57 16.28 -36.39
CA PRO A 186 14.96 15.74 -37.62
C PRO A 186 14.96 14.22 -37.69
N ASN A 187 15.81 13.56 -36.91
CA ASN A 187 15.94 12.09 -36.87
C ASN A 187 15.14 11.44 -35.72
N SER A 188 14.38 12.22 -34.96
CA SER A 188 13.58 11.73 -33.84
C SER A 188 12.17 11.35 -34.29
N ASP A 189 11.65 10.28 -33.70
CA ASP A 189 10.29 9.81 -33.89
C ASP A 189 9.28 10.85 -33.36
N PRO A 190 8.38 11.35 -34.25
CA PRO A 190 7.32 12.27 -33.87
C PRO A 190 6.44 11.78 -32.71
N ASP A 191 6.19 10.47 -32.62
CA ASP A 191 5.28 9.89 -31.65
C ASP A 191 5.94 9.83 -30.25
N ILE A 192 7.25 9.61 -30.18
CA ILE A 192 8.01 9.74 -28.93
C ILE A 192 7.98 11.19 -28.43
N ILE A 193 8.23 12.17 -29.31
CA ILE A 193 8.15 13.60 -28.96
C ILE A 193 6.73 13.94 -28.49
N ARG A 194 5.71 13.47 -29.21
CA ARG A 194 4.30 13.68 -28.87
C ARG A 194 3.97 13.13 -27.48
N ALA A 195 4.39 11.90 -27.19
CA ALA A 195 4.17 11.27 -25.89
C ALA A 195 4.90 12.02 -24.77
N ILE A 196 6.14 12.48 -24.99
CA ILE A 196 6.88 13.31 -24.02
C ILE A 196 6.11 14.61 -23.74
N LEU A 197 5.60 15.31 -24.75
CA LEU A 197 4.80 16.53 -24.56
C LEU A 197 3.52 16.27 -23.76
N TRP A 198 2.85 15.13 -23.99
CA TRP A 198 1.66 14.75 -23.23
C TRP A 198 1.93 14.54 -21.73
N THR A 199 3.18 14.34 -21.31
CA THR A 199 3.52 14.26 -19.88
C THR A 199 3.33 15.59 -19.12
N LEU A 200 3.23 16.71 -19.84
CA LEU A 200 2.88 18.02 -19.26
C LEU A 200 1.38 18.17 -18.97
N SER A 201 0.53 17.28 -19.50
CA SER A 201 -0.92 17.30 -19.27
C SER A 201 -1.28 16.43 -18.06
N GLU A 202 -1.93 17.05 -17.06
CA GLU A 202 -2.35 16.35 -15.85
C GLU A 202 -3.27 15.15 -16.14
N SER A 203 -4.22 15.30 -17.07
CA SER A 203 -5.19 14.24 -17.39
C SER A 203 -4.63 13.13 -18.29
N ASN A 204 -3.56 13.41 -19.05
CA ASN A 204 -3.04 12.51 -20.09
C ASN A 204 -1.66 11.93 -19.78
N ALA A 205 -0.94 12.47 -18.79
CA ALA A 205 0.43 12.07 -18.49
C ALA A 205 0.58 10.57 -18.17
N SER A 206 -0.34 9.98 -17.40
CA SER A 206 -0.29 8.56 -17.06
C SER A 206 -0.40 7.65 -18.29
N TYR A 207 -1.25 8.00 -19.25
CA TYR A 207 -1.39 7.27 -20.52
C TYR A 207 -0.17 7.46 -21.42
N ALA A 208 0.38 8.67 -21.49
CA ALA A 208 1.59 8.93 -22.27
C ALA A 208 2.80 8.16 -21.72
N ILE A 209 2.98 8.14 -20.40
CA ILE A 209 4.06 7.38 -19.73
C ILE A 209 3.87 5.88 -19.95
N LYS A 210 2.63 5.39 -19.88
CA LYS A 210 2.30 4.00 -20.21
C LYS A 210 2.73 3.66 -21.64
N TRP A 211 2.44 4.53 -22.61
CA TRP A 211 2.89 4.33 -23.99
C TRP A 211 4.42 4.38 -24.13
N LEU A 212 5.08 5.36 -23.50
CA LEU A 212 6.54 5.50 -23.48
C LEU A 212 7.26 4.29 -22.84
N SER A 213 6.57 3.53 -21.98
CA SER A 213 7.08 2.26 -21.44
C SER A 213 6.96 1.07 -22.40
N GLY A 214 6.45 1.28 -23.62
CA GLY A 214 6.19 0.25 -24.63
C GLY A 214 4.88 -0.50 -24.46
N ASN A 215 3.95 -0.02 -23.61
CA ASN A 215 2.66 -0.66 -23.39
C ASN A 215 1.55 -0.07 -24.28
N ASP A 216 0.65 -0.94 -24.74
CA ASP A 216 -0.50 -0.52 -25.55
C ASP A 216 -1.49 0.35 -24.77
N LEU A 217 -2.12 1.28 -25.48
CA LEU A 217 -3.28 2.04 -25.03
C LEU A 217 -4.57 1.44 -25.61
N SER A 218 -5.71 1.76 -25.02
CA SER A 218 -7.00 1.47 -25.67
C SER A 218 -7.09 2.22 -27.00
N GLU A 219 -7.69 1.64 -28.04
CA GLU A 219 -7.77 2.26 -29.38
C GLU A 219 -8.33 3.68 -29.34
N ALA A 220 -9.38 3.93 -28.54
CA ALA A 220 -9.95 5.26 -28.35
C ALA A 220 -8.94 6.27 -27.78
N LYS A 221 -8.18 5.87 -26.75
CA LYS A 221 -7.17 6.73 -26.10
C LYS A 221 -5.91 6.90 -26.96
N ALA A 222 -5.49 5.86 -27.67
CA ALA A 222 -4.42 5.91 -28.66
C ALA A 222 -4.76 6.94 -29.75
N ALA A 223 -5.97 6.88 -30.31
CA ALA A 223 -6.46 7.84 -31.29
C ALA A 223 -6.58 9.26 -30.73
N GLU A 224 -7.09 9.41 -29.50
CA GLU A 224 -7.19 10.71 -28.82
C GLU A 224 -5.82 11.38 -28.64
N LEU A 225 -4.80 10.60 -28.26
CA LEU A 225 -3.46 11.13 -28.03
C LEU A 225 -2.61 11.18 -29.30
N GLY A 226 -3.09 10.64 -30.42
CA GLY A 226 -2.32 10.50 -31.65
C GLY A 226 -1.10 9.59 -31.49
N LEU A 227 -1.22 8.50 -30.72
CA LEU A 227 -0.12 7.56 -30.45
C LEU A 227 -0.47 6.16 -31.00
N PRO A 228 0.33 5.56 -31.89
CA PRO A 228 0.03 4.25 -32.46
C PRO A 228 0.29 3.12 -31.46
N ASN A 229 -0.51 2.06 -31.47
CA ASN A 229 -0.19 0.85 -30.71
C ASN A 229 0.86 0.01 -31.45
N ILE A 230 1.76 -0.62 -30.70
CA ILE A 230 2.92 -1.31 -31.25
C ILE A 230 2.57 -2.78 -31.53
N ASP A 231 3.03 -3.32 -32.66
CA ASP A 231 2.91 -4.76 -32.93
C ASP A 231 3.73 -5.58 -31.92
N LYS A 232 3.10 -6.61 -31.35
CA LYS A 232 3.71 -7.48 -30.35
C LYS A 232 4.87 -8.29 -30.93
N GLU A 233 4.86 -8.59 -32.23
CA GLU A 233 5.92 -9.36 -32.88
C GLU A 233 7.24 -8.57 -33.01
N GLN A 234 7.16 -7.23 -33.10
CA GLN A 234 8.31 -6.33 -33.25
C GLN A 234 8.69 -5.62 -31.94
N ARG A 235 8.03 -5.96 -30.83
CA ARG A 235 8.15 -5.28 -29.54
C ARG A 235 9.59 -5.08 -29.07
N GLU A 236 10.43 -6.10 -29.13
CA GLU A 236 11.80 -6.03 -28.60
C GLU A 236 12.71 -5.15 -29.47
N ALA A 237 12.53 -5.16 -30.79
CA ALA A 237 13.28 -4.30 -31.71
C ALA A 237 12.85 -2.84 -31.53
N ASN A 238 11.54 -2.58 -31.56
CA ASN A 238 10.96 -1.25 -31.37
C ASN A 238 11.30 -0.67 -30.00
N ALA A 239 11.37 -1.52 -28.97
CA ALA A 239 11.77 -1.09 -27.63
C ALA A 239 13.21 -0.58 -27.59
N PHE A 240 14.13 -1.24 -28.30
CA PHE A 240 15.52 -0.80 -28.34
C PHE A 240 15.68 0.52 -29.09
N GLU A 241 14.99 0.67 -30.22
CA GLU A 241 14.97 1.94 -30.96
C GLU A 241 14.39 3.05 -30.09
N SER A 242 13.29 2.79 -29.39
CA SER A 242 12.69 3.75 -28.45
C SER A 242 13.67 4.15 -27.34
N VAL A 243 14.39 3.19 -26.74
CA VAL A 243 15.43 3.45 -25.74
C VAL A 243 16.50 4.39 -26.31
N LEU A 244 17.04 4.09 -27.48
CA LEU A 244 18.09 4.91 -28.10
C LEU A 244 17.60 6.32 -28.41
N GLN A 245 16.38 6.46 -28.93
CA GLN A 245 15.79 7.76 -29.25
C GLN A 245 15.53 8.59 -27.99
N ILE A 246 14.97 7.99 -26.95
CA ILE A 246 14.75 8.68 -25.67
C ILE A 246 16.09 9.10 -25.04
N LEU A 247 17.08 8.22 -25.00
CA LEU A 247 18.41 8.54 -24.46
C LEU A 247 19.10 9.65 -25.26
N THR A 248 18.99 9.63 -26.59
CA THR A 248 19.51 10.69 -27.45
C THR A 248 18.86 12.03 -27.12
N LEU A 249 17.53 12.07 -27.11
CA LEU A 249 16.77 13.28 -26.75
C LEU A 249 17.17 13.79 -25.37
N LEU A 250 17.21 12.93 -24.34
CA LEU A 250 17.62 13.30 -22.99
C LEU A 250 19.01 13.93 -22.97
N SER A 251 19.97 13.26 -23.62
CA SER A 251 21.38 13.65 -23.68
C SER A 251 21.62 14.94 -24.46
N ASP A 252 20.63 15.47 -25.16
CA ASP A 252 20.73 16.78 -25.80
C ASP A 252 20.44 17.95 -24.86
N TYR A 253 19.74 17.70 -23.77
CA TYR A 253 19.37 18.74 -22.79
C TYR A 253 20.25 18.66 -21.55
N LYS A 254 20.52 17.46 -21.04
CA LYS A 254 21.33 17.23 -19.84
C LYS A 254 22.14 15.94 -19.96
N PRO A 255 23.31 15.84 -19.31
CA PRO A 255 23.97 14.55 -19.16
C PRO A 255 23.02 13.53 -18.54
N VAL A 256 23.16 12.26 -18.94
CA VAL A 256 22.34 11.15 -18.41
C VAL A 256 23.22 10.16 -17.69
N VAL A 257 22.84 9.76 -16.48
CA VAL A 257 23.51 8.70 -15.71
C VAL A 257 22.61 7.48 -15.64
N ILE A 258 23.07 6.36 -16.20
CA ILE A 258 22.36 5.08 -16.20
C ILE A 258 23.09 4.12 -15.26
N CYS A 259 22.41 3.62 -14.23
CA CYS A 259 23.01 2.71 -13.25
C CYS A 259 22.42 1.32 -13.38
N PHE A 260 23.24 0.33 -13.72
CA PHE A 260 22.91 -1.08 -13.62
C PHE A 260 23.44 -1.63 -12.30
N ASP A 261 22.55 -2.13 -11.43
CA ASP A 261 22.86 -2.60 -10.08
C ASP A 261 22.36 -4.05 -9.89
N GLU A 262 22.79 -4.72 -8.81
CA GLU A 262 22.31 -6.04 -8.39
C GLU A 262 22.48 -7.17 -9.43
N LEU A 263 23.52 -7.15 -10.26
CA LEU A 263 23.76 -8.18 -11.29
C LEU A 263 23.87 -9.63 -10.74
N GLU A 264 24.01 -9.79 -9.42
CA GLU A 264 24.37 -11.05 -8.78
C GLU A 264 23.22 -11.87 -8.24
N ILE A 265 21.99 -11.42 -8.47
CA ILE A 265 20.81 -12.13 -8.01
C ILE A 265 20.68 -13.43 -8.80
N VAL A 266 21.04 -14.53 -8.14
CA VAL A 266 20.83 -15.89 -8.61
C VAL A 266 19.34 -16.18 -8.50
N ASN A 267 18.62 -16.24 -9.63
CA ASN A 267 17.29 -16.82 -9.63
C ASN A 267 17.43 -18.32 -9.32
N LEU A 268 16.63 -18.81 -8.37
CA LEU A 268 16.58 -20.21 -7.92
C LEU A 268 16.00 -21.20 -8.95
N ASP A 269 15.82 -20.78 -10.21
CA ASP A 269 15.39 -21.68 -11.27
C ASP A 269 16.60 -22.20 -12.03
N GLU A 270 16.91 -23.48 -11.81
CA GLU A 270 17.85 -24.27 -12.61
C GLU A 270 17.40 -24.27 -14.09
N GLY A 271 17.93 -23.36 -14.89
CA GLY A 271 17.67 -23.30 -16.33
C GLY A 271 18.20 -22.05 -17.06
N SER A 272 19.48 -22.08 -17.45
CA SER A 272 20.11 -21.33 -18.56
C SER A 272 20.16 -19.78 -18.60
N PHE A 273 19.55 -19.01 -17.70
CA PHE A 273 19.63 -17.55 -17.79
C PHE A 273 20.87 -16.95 -17.11
N HIS A 274 21.90 -16.67 -17.91
CA HIS A 274 23.12 -15.94 -17.54
C HIS A 274 22.87 -14.42 -17.46
N LYS A 275 22.15 -13.99 -16.42
CA LYS A 275 21.71 -12.60 -16.25
C LYS A 275 22.84 -11.55 -16.29
N PRO A 276 23.97 -11.69 -15.56
CA PRO A 276 25.07 -10.73 -15.63
C PRO A 276 25.60 -10.53 -17.06
N GLU A 277 25.79 -11.62 -17.79
CA GLU A 277 26.32 -11.64 -19.15
C GLU A 277 25.34 -11.00 -20.14
N ALA A 278 24.05 -11.28 -19.97
CA ALA A 278 22.98 -10.70 -20.79
C ALA A 278 22.84 -9.18 -20.59
N VAL A 279 22.87 -8.70 -19.34
CA VAL A 279 22.84 -7.26 -19.03
C VAL A 279 24.13 -6.58 -19.51
N ALA A 280 25.29 -7.21 -19.37
CA ALA A 280 26.54 -6.68 -19.92
C ALA A 280 26.50 -6.54 -21.45
N GLY A 281 25.86 -7.50 -22.14
CA GLY A 281 25.59 -7.40 -23.57
C GLY A 281 24.66 -6.23 -23.93
N LEU A 282 23.61 -5.99 -23.13
CA LEU A 282 22.74 -4.83 -23.29
C LEU A 282 23.51 -3.51 -23.09
N VAL A 283 24.33 -3.41 -22.03
CA VAL A 283 25.18 -2.24 -21.77
C VAL A 283 26.10 -1.95 -22.94
N LYS A 284 26.78 -2.96 -23.47
CA LYS A 284 27.62 -2.83 -24.67
C LYS A 284 26.80 -2.29 -25.86
N ASN A 285 25.62 -2.85 -26.13
CA ASN A 285 24.80 -2.41 -27.25
C ASN A 285 24.36 -0.96 -27.10
N ILE A 286 23.95 -0.53 -25.90
CA ILE A 286 23.61 0.87 -25.61
C ILE A 286 24.84 1.76 -25.85
N PHE A 287 25.99 1.37 -25.30
CA PHE A 287 27.24 2.14 -25.43
C PHE A 287 27.67 2.32 -26.89
N ASP A 288 27.71 1.23 -27.66
CA ASP A 288 28.14 1.27 -29.07
C ASP A 288 27.14 2.08 -29.91
N SER A 289 25.84 1.87 -29.74
CA SER A 289 24.81 2.61 -30.48
C SER A 289 24.84 4.11 -30.18
N LEU A 290 24.95 4.51 -28.91
CA LEU A 290 25.00 5.93 -28.55
C LEU A 290 26.26 6.64 -29.05
N ASN A 291 27.40 5.94 -29.13
CA ASN A 291 28.62 6.53 -29.70
C ASN A 291 28.50 6.86 -31.19
N LEU A 292 27.70 6.10 -31.93
CA LEU A 292 27.42 6.35 -33.35
C LEU A 292 26.45 7.52 -33.55
N LEU A 293 25.63 7.83 -32.55
CA LEU A 293 24.66 8.91 -32.60
C LEU A 293 25.30 10.26 -32.26
N SER A 294 24.63 11.35 -32.62
CA SER A 294 25.02 12.69 -32.22
C SER A 294 24.35 13.00 -30.88
N THR A 295 25.14 13.17 -29.83
CA THR A 295 24.66 13.52 -28.47
C THR A 295 25.44 14.75 -28.00
N SER A 296 24.77 15.79 -27.50
CA SER A 296 25.46 17.05 -27.14
C SER A 296 25.95 17.15 -25.68
N LYS A 297 25.29 16.50 -24.71
CA LYS A 297 25.69 16.47 -23.28
C LYS A 297 26.09 15.08 -22.78
N GLY A 298 25.89 14.06 -23.60
CA GLY A 298 26.41 12.69 -23.45
C GLY A 298 25.82 11.86 -22.29
N VAL A 299 26.34 10.64 -22.16
CA VAL A 299 25.79 9.59 -21.28
C VAL A 299 26.89 8.91 -20.46
N VAL A 300 26.65 8.73 -19.16
CA VAL A 300 27.50 7.96 -18.25
C VAL A 300 26.77 6.67 -17.86
N ILE A 301 27.41 5.52 -18.07
CA ILE A 301 26.85 4.21 -17.68
C ILE A 301 27.66 3.65 -16.50
N LEU A 302 26.98 3.44 -15.38
CA LEU A 302 27.55 2.79 -14.19
C LEU A 302 27.09 1.33 -14.17
N THR A 303 28.04 0.41 -14.04
CA THR A 303 27.73 -1.01 -13.83
C THR A 303 28.28 -1.46 -12.49
N VAL A 304 27.38 -1.75 -11.55
CA VAL A 304 27.69 -2.00 -10.14
C VAL A 304 27.48 -3.48 -9.82
N MET A 305 28.54 -4.15 -9.34
CA MET A 305 28.58 -5.61 -9.26
C MET A 305 29.49 -6.11 -8.12
N MET A 306 29.51 -7.41 -7.85
CA MET A 306 30.48 -8.04 -6.95
C MET A 306 31.82 -8.26 -7.66
N PRO A 307 32.95 -8.25 -6.93
CA PRO A 307 34.28 -8.48 -7.51
C PRO A 307 34.37 -9.80 -8.28
N ASP A 308 33.74 -10.86 -7.77
CA ASP A 308 33.73 -12.18 -8.41
C ASP A 308 32.99 -12.18 -9.74
N THR A 309 31.87 -11.47 -9.86
CA THR A 309 31.17 -11.36 -11.15
C THR A 309 31.99 -10.61 -12.17
N TRP A 310 32.64 -9.52 -11.76
CA TRP A 310 33.57 -8.81 -12.63
C TRP A 310 34.70 -9.73 -13.12
N LYS A 311 35.39 -10.40 -12.20
CA LYS A 311 36.59 -11.22 -12.52
C LYS A 311 36.27 -12.52 -13.22
N LEU A 312 35.24 -13.24 -12.79
CA LEU A 312 34.96 -14.61 -13.21
C LEU A 312 34.00 -14.69 -14.38
N LYS A 313 33.09 -13.71 -14.54
CA LYS A 313 32.08 -13.69 -15.61
C LYS A 313 32.40 -12.60 -16.63
N ILE A 314 32.34 -11.34 -16.23
CA ILE A 314 32.39 -10.20 -17.17
C ILE A 314 33.73 -10.11 -17.89
N LYS A 315 34.86 -10.14 -17.16
CA LYS A 315 36.21 -10.07 -17.75
C LYS A 315 36.54 -11.20 -18.73
N LYS A 316 35.81 -12.32 -18.67
CA LYS A 316 36.00 -13.47 -19.57
C LYS A 316 35.15 -13.37 -20.85
N LEU A 317 34.23 -12.39 -20.92
CA LEU A 317 33.40 -12.19 -22.11
C LEU A 317 34.22 -11.61 -23.26
N SER A 318 33.97 -12.14 -24.46
CA SER A 318 34.57 -11.67 -25.71
C SER A 318 33.84 -10.43 -26.27
N GLY A 319 34.38 -9.87 -27.36
CA GLY A 319 33.72 -8.77 -28.08
C GLY A 319 33.86 -7.39 -27.43
N GLY A 320 34.88 -7.19 -26.59
CA GLY A 320 35.16 -5.89 -25.95
C GLY A 320 34.15 -5.47 -24.89
N ILE A 321 33.30 -6.38 -24.41
CA ILE A 321 32.30 -6.11 -23.37
C ILE A 321 32.95 -5.48 -22.12
N PRO A 322 34.05 -6.01 -21.54
CA PRO A 322 34.69 -5.39 -20.37
C PRO A 322 35.08 -3.93 -20.58
N ASP A 323 35.67 -3.61 -21.74
CA ASP A 323 36.11 -2.25 -22.09
C ASP A 323 34.94 -1.29 -22.24
N ARG A 324 33.76 -1.80 -22.61
CA ARG A 324 32.52 -1.03 -22.75
C ARG A 324 31.79 -0.83 -21.42
N LEU A 325 32.02 -1.70 -20.45
CA LEU A 325 31.50 -1.56 -19.09
C LEU A 325 32.39 -0.65 -18.22
N SER A 326 33.66 -0.49 -18.58
CA SER A 326 34.62 0.37 -17.90
C SER A 326 35.48 1.13 -18.91
N SER A 327 34.89 2.09 -19.62
CA SER A 327 35.63 2.86 -20.65
C SER A 327 36.48 3.98 -20.07
N ALA A 328 36.10 4.54 -18.92
CA ALA A 328 36.85 5.63 -18.25
C ALA A 328 38.03 5.13 -17.40
N ALA A 329 38.11 3.83 -17.13
CA ALA A 329 39.19 3.24 -16.34
C ALA A 329 39.50 1.82 -16.81
N THR A 330 40.79 1.46 -16.87
CA THR A 330 41.23 0.11 -17.30
C THR A 330 40.77 -1.01 -16.35
N GLU A 331 40.47 -0.67 -15.10
CA GLU A 331 40.02 -1.60 -14.06
C GLU A 331 38.77 -1.07 -13.35
N SER A 332 38.04 -1.98 -12.70
CA SER A 332 36.86 -1.60 -11.91
C SER A 332 37.25 -0.77 -10.69
N ILE A 333 36.42 0.22 -10.34
CA ILE A 333 36.54 0.98 -9.10
C ILE A 333 36.05 0.12 -7.93
N GLU A 334 36.97 -0.31 -7.08
CA GLU A 334 36.64 -1.09 -5.89
C GLU A 334 36.16 -0.16 -4.74
N LEU A 335 34.99 -0.47 -4.18
CA LEU A 335 34.51 0.20 -2.96
C LEU A 335 35.20 -0.39 -1.74
N ARG A 336 35.58 0.49 -0.82
CA ARG A 336 36.29 0.16 0.40
C ARG A 336 35.26 -0.12 1.52
N PRO A 337 35.50 -1.13 2.37
CA PRO A 337 34.79 -1.28 3.63
C PRO A 337 34.91 -0.01 4.48
N MET A 338 33.96 0.21 5.39
CA MET A 338 34.03 1.35 6.29
C MET A 338 35.24 1.28 7.22
N ASP A 339 35.92 2.41 7.40
CA ASP A 339 36.90 2.62 8.45
C ASP A 339 36.23 3.16 9.73
N GLY A 340 37.02 3.32 10.79
CA GLY A 340 36.51 3.79 12.09
C GLY A 340 35.92 5.19 12.03
N ASP A 341 36.49 6.06 11.21
CA ASP A 341 35.99 7.44 11.04
C ASP A 341 34.64 7.45 10.33
N SER A 342 34.49 6.64 9.27
CA SER A 342 33.23 6.46 8.54
C SER A 342 32.13 5.89 9.42
N ILE A 343 32.45 4.93 10.31
CA ILE A 343 31.49 4.39 11.28
C ILE A 343 31.01 5.47 12.25
N VAL A 344 31.94 6.22 12.83
CA VAL A 344 31.63 7.30 13.78
C VAL A 344 30.77 8.36 13.10
N GLN A 345 31.11 8.74 11.87
CA GLN A 345 30.34 9.72 11.11
C GLN A 345 28.93 9.20 10.76
N LEU A 346 28.80 7.93 10.35
CA LEU A 346 27.51 7.30 10.07
C LEU A 346 26.59 7.36 11.28
N VAL A 347 27.08 6.88 12.42
CA VAL A 347 26.30 6.84 13.67
C VAL A 347 25.98 8.27 14.14
N THR A 348 26.91 9.22 13.97
CA THR A 348 26.66 10.64 14.29
C THR A 348 25.52 11.22 13.47
N LEU A 349 25.50 10.98 12.15
CA LEU A 349 24.42 11.49 11.29
C LEU A 349 23.07 10.89 11.68
N TRP A 350 23.03 9.58 11.93
CA TRP A 350 21.82 8.88 12.39
C TRP A 350 21.28 9.46 13.70
N LEU A 351 22.15 9.66 14.69
CA LEU A 351 21.76 10.21 15.98
C LEU A 351 21.39 11.69 15.90
N LYS A 352 22.05 12.45 15.04
CA LYS A 352 21.72 13.85 14.80
C LYS A 352 20.27 13.99 14.35
N ASP A 353 19.83 13.20 13.38
CA ASP A 353 18.45 13.24 12.90
C ASP A 353 17.46 12.74 13.97
N PHE A 354 17.82 11.69 14.71
CA PHE A 354 17.03 11.19 15.84
C PHE A 354 16.79 12.28 16.89
N TYR A 355 17.85 12.91 17.41
CA TYR A 355 17.73 13.95 18.43
C TYR A 355 17.06 15.23 17.90
N ARG A 356 17.34 15.62 16.65
CA ARG A 356 16.68 16.75 16.00
C ARG A 356 15.17 16.54 15.90
N SER A 357 14.71 15.33 15.53
CA SER A 357 13.28 15.01 15.44
C SER A 357 12.55 15.07 16.79
N LYS A 358 13.29 14.96 17.89
CA LYS A 358 12.79 15.02 19.27
C LYS A 358 13.01 16.39 19.93
N ASN A 359 13.59 17.36 19.22
CA ASN A 359 14.02 18.65 19.76
C ASN A 359 14.93 18.52 20.99
N LEU A 360 15.84 17.55 20.98
CA LEU A 360 16.80 17.29 22.05
C LEU A 360 18.23 17.61 21.60
N VAL A 361 19.05 18.05 22.54
CA VAL A 361 20.49 18.30 22.33
C VAL A 361 21.26 17.36 23.26
N PRO A 362 21.91 16.30 22.74
CA PRO A 362 22.64 15.36 23.57
C PRO A 362 23.93 15.97 24.10
N HIS A 363 24.41 15.52 25.25
CA HIS A 363 25.71 15.94 25.81
C HIS A 363 26.89 15.55 24.92
N HIS A 364 26.73 14.51 24.11
CA HIS A 364 27.70 14.06 23.13
C HIS A 364 26.97 13.60 21.86
N PRO A 365 27.45 13.92 20.63
CA PRO A 365 26.77 13.53 19.39
C PRO A 365 26.55 12.03 19.21
N LEU A 366 27.41 11.21 19.83
CA LEU A 366 27.32 9.74 19.79
C LEU A 366 26.46 9.12 20.90
N TYR A 367 25.94 9.91 21.85
CA TYR A 367 25.20 9.36 22.99
C TYR A 367 24.03 8.47 22.52
N PRO A 368 23.87 7.22 23.03
CA PRO A 368 24.51 6.63 24.21
C PRO A 368 25.84 5.88 23.97
N PHE A 369 26.36 5.87 22.74
CA PHE A 369 27.62 5.21 22.42
C PHE A 369 28.84 6.07 22.76
N THR A 370 29.98 5.38 22.86
CA THR A 370 31.32 5.99 22.87
C THR A 370 32.02 5.74 21.54
N GLU A 371 32.92 6.65 21.18
CA GLU A 371 33.75 6.52 19.98
C GLU A 371 34.57 5.23 19.97
N ASN A 372 35.10 4.83 21.13
CA ASN A 372 35.85 3.58 21.28
C ASN A 372 35.00 2.34 20.97
N GLN A 373 33.74 2.28 21.43
CA GLN A 373 32.84 1.16 21.12
C GLN A 373 32.59 1.02 19.62
N LEU A 374 32.41 2.16 18.93
CA LEU A 374 32.21 2.20 17.49
C LEU A 374 33.46 1.82 16.70
N ARG A 375 34.63 2.37 17.07
CA ARG A 375 35.91 2.05 16.43
C ARG A 375 36.34 0.60 16.65
N GLN A 376 35.94 -0.03 17.75
CA GLN A 376 36.18 -1.47 17.97
C GLN A 376 35.46 -2.36 16.95
N GLN A 377 34.34 -1.89 16.36
CA GLN A 377 33.64 -2.64 15.31
C GLN A 377 34.49 -2.79 14.03
N VAL A 378 35.47 -1.91 13.78
CA VAL A 378 36.33 -1.93 12.59
C VAL A 378 37.19 -3.19 12.51
N LYS A 379 37.50 -3.83 13.65
CA LYS A 379 38.42 -4.98 13.71
C LYS A 379 38.00 -6.14 12.80
N GLU A 380 36.71 -6.26 12.50
CA GLU A 380 36.16 -7.30 11.61
C GLU A 380 35.89 -6.81 10.17
N LYS A 381 36.26 -5.58 9.82
CA LYS A 381 35.89 -4.89 8.55
C LYS A 381 34.39 -5.09 8.20
N PRO A 382 33.46 -4.81 9.12
CA PRO A 382 32.07 -5.14 8.93
C PRO A 382 31.47 -4.32 7.78
N PRO A 383 30.56 -4.89 6.97
CA PRO A 383 29.74 -4.12 6.06
C PRO A 383 28.88 -3.11 6.83
N VAL A 384 28.44 -2.05 6.14
CA VAL A 384 27.56 -0.98 6.69
C VAL A 384 26.40 -1.56 7.49
N ARG A 385 25.78 -2.61 6.94
CA ARG A 385 24.66 -3.32 7.55
C ARG A 385 24.99 -3.93 8.92
N LYS A 386 26.17 -4.56 9.08
CA LYS A 386 26.58 -5.17 10.35
C LYS A 386 26.80 -4.11 11.44
N VAL A 387 27.37 -2.96 11.08
CA VAL A 387 27.56 -1.84 12.02
C VAL A 387 26.23 -1.29 12.50
N LEU A 388 25.28 -1.07 11.58
CA LEU A 388 23.95 -0.59 11.94
C LEU A 388 23.16 -1.61 12.77
N GLN A 389 23.30 -2.90 12.49
CA GLN A 389 22.72 -3.97 13.30
C GLN A 389 23.31 -4.00 14.71
N TRP A 390 24.63 -3.84 14.83
CA TRP A 390 25.29 -3.72 16.13
C TRP A 390 24.78 -2.49 16.90
N CYS A 391 24.65 -1.34 16.24
CA CYS A 391 24.08 -0.13 16.85
C CYS A 391 22.65 -0.38 17.32
N ALA A 392 21.81 -1.04 16.50
CA ALA A 392 20.44 -1.38 16.87
C ALA A 392 20.40 -2.25 18.14
N THR A 393 21.22 -3.29 18.24
CA THR A 393 21.24 -4.16 19.42
C THR A 393 21.77 -3.46 20.67
N ASN A 394 22.71 -2.51 20.53
CA ASN A 394 23.42 -1.88 21.64
C ASN A 394 22.93 -0.46 21.98
N PHE A 395 21.84 0.02 21.36
CA PHE A 395 21.28 1.34 21.63
C PHE A 395 20.50 1.36 22.95
N GLN A 396 21.23 1.38 24.08
CA GLN A 396 20.68 1.34 25.43
C GLN A 396 21.51 2.25 26.38
N VAL A 397 20.92 2.62 27.52
CA VAL A 397 21.59 3.44 28.54
C VAL A 397 22.15 2.51 29.63
N SER A 398 23.44 2.61 29.93
CA SER A 398 24.08 1.86 31.02
C SER A 398 23.49 2.27 32.37
N SER A 399 22.75 1.38 33.04
CA SER A 399 22.25 1.61 34.40
C SER A 399 23.37 1.38 35.42
N THR A 400 23.96 2.46 35.91
CA THR A 400 24.74 2.41 37.16
C THR A 400 23.79 2.30 38.35
N SER A 401 23.66 1.06 38.86
CA SER A 401 23.39 0.71 40.27
C SER A 401 22.24 1.45 41.00
N SER A 402 21.03 0.89 40.97
CA SER A 402 20.17 0.78 42.17
C SER A 402 19.17 -0.37 41.99
N SER A 403 19.11 -1.23 42.99
CA SER A 403 18.25 -2.39 43.16
C SER A 403 16.75 -2.07 43.19
N ASP A 404 15.97 -3.04 42.72
CA ASP A 404 14.53 -3.25 42.94
C ASP A 404 13.57 -2.07 42.70
N ASN A 405 12.91 -2.11 41.54
CA ASN A 405 11.45 -2.05 41.50
C ASN A 405 10.96 -2.76 40.23
N GLY A 406 10.13 -3.79 40.44
CA GLY A 406 9.57 -4.63 39.39
C GLY A 406 8.66 -3.85 38.45
N PHE A 407 9.22 -3.44 37.31
CA PHE A 407 8.45 -3.24 36.08
C PHE A 407 8.70 -4.44 35.18
N LYS A 408 7.67 -5.27 35.01
CA LYS A 408 7.64 -6.27 33.94
C LYS A 408 7.85 -5.54 32.62
N GLN A 409 8.91 -5.93 31.91
CA GLN A 409 9.11 -5.57 30.50
C GLN A 409 7.81 -5.87 29.72
N PRO A 410 7.36 -4.99 28.82
CA PRO A 410 6.42 -5.37 27.78
C PRO A 410 7.10 -6.39 26.86
N ASP A 411 6.31 -7.37 26.43
CA ASP A 411 6.70 -8.57 25.71
C ASP A 411 7.60 -8.31 24.48
N THR A 412 8.60 -9.19 24.34
CA THR A 412 9.39 -9.60 23.15
C THR A 412 9.61 -8.56 22.03
N PRO A 413 10.87 -8.21 21.68
CA PRO A 413 11.13 -7.35 20.52
C PRO A 413 10.52 -7.92 19.23
N PRO A 414 9.96 -7.07 18.34
CA PRO A 414 9.24 -7.52 17.15
C PRO A 414 10.16 -8.34 16.23
N HIS A 415 9.61 -9.41 15.67
CA HIS A 415 10.33 -10.36 14.82
C HIS A 415 10.98 -9.66 13.62
N PRO A 416 12.26 -9.92 13.26
CA PRO A 416 12.94 -9.24 12.14
C PRO A 416 12.18 -9.30 10.81
N VAL A 417 11.50 -10.42 10.54
CA VAL A 417 10.63 -10.57 9.35
C VAL A 417 9.42 -9.65 9.40
N GLU A 418 8.86 -9.39 10.59
CA GLU A 418 7.68 -8.53 10.75
C GLU A 418 7.99 -7.08 10.41
N VAL A 419 9.17 -6.60 10.82
CA VAL A 419 9.67 -5.27 10.46
C VAL A 419 9.88 -5.17 8.94
N ALA A 420 10.50 -6.18 8.34
CA ALA A 420 10.71 -6.25 6.89
C ALA A 420 9.39 -6.25 6.09
N PHE A 421 8.43 -7.05 6.54
CA PHE A 421 7.12 -7.22 5.95
C PHE A 421 6.29 -5.93 6.04
N SER A 422 6.26 -5.29 7.21
CA SER A 422 5.55 -4.02 7.40
C SER A 422 6.13 -2.92 6.50
N LYS A 423 7.46 -2.87 6.33
CA LYS A 423 8.11 -1.94 5.39
C LYS A 423 7.68 -2.19 3.94
N GLU A 424 7.64 -3.45 3.49
CA GLU A 424 7.14 -3.75 2.13
C GLU A 424 5.67 -3.42 1.97
N MET A 425 4.85 -3.60 3.01
CA MET A 425 3.43 -3.27 2.96
C MET A 425 3.22 -1.79 2.65
N THR A 426 3.94 -0.88 3.31
CA THR A 426 3.87 0.57 3.02
C THR A 426 4.32 0.91 1.60
N VAL A 427 5.37 0.25 1.09
CA VAL A 427 5.86 0.46 -0.28
C VAL A 427 4.81 0.04 -1.31
N ILE A 428 4.19 -1.12 -1.08
CA ILE A 428 3.15 -1.64 -1.97
C ILE A 428 1.92 -0.75 -1.92
N GLU A 429 1.54 -0.23 -0.75
CA GLU A 429 0.42 0.71 -0.60
C GLU A 429 0.58 1.92 -1.54
N GLN A 430 1.79 2.48 -1.63
CA GLN A 430 2.08 3.65 -2.47
C GLN A 430 2.10 3.34 -3.97
N SER A 431 2.23 2.08 -4.37
CA SER A 431 2.41 1.64 -5.76
C SER A 431 1.34 0.67 -6.25
N ILE A 432 0.29 0.47 -5.45
CA ILE A 432 -0.69 -0.61 -5.65
C ILE A 432 -1.45 -0.48 -6.98
N ASP A 433 -1.79 0.75 -7.39
CA ASP A 433 -2.53 0.99 -8.64
C ASP A 433 -1.74 0.50 -9.86
N THR A 434 -0.43 0.74 -9.88
CA THR A 434 0.47 0.25 -10.93
C THR A 434 0.64 -1.26 -10.84
N LEU A 435 0.82 -1.81 -9.63
CA LEU A 435 1.01 -3.24 -9.41
C LEU A 435 -0.23 -4.07 -9.80
N MET A 436 -1.44 -3.52 -9.63
CA MET A 436 -2.69 -4.18 -10.02
C MET A 436 -2.85 -4.33 -11.54
N GLU A 437 -2.09 -3.57 -12.33
CA GLU A 437 -2.02 -3.70 -13.79
C GLU A 437 -0.86 -4.62 -14.25
N ASP A 438 0.13 -4.88 -13.39
CA ASP A 438 1.28 -5.74 -13.70
C ASP A 438 0.95 -7.22 -13.53
N LYS A 439 0.48 -7.83 -14.63
CA LYS A 439 0.18 -9.26 -14.71
C LYS A 439 1.30 -10.14 -14.16
N ALA A 440 2.56 -9.88 -14.53
CA ALA A 440 3.67 -10.78 -14.22
C ALA A 440 3.94 -10.79 -12.72
N THR A 441 4.01 -9.60 -12.11
CA THR A 441 4.23 -9.45 -10.67
C THR A 441 3.10 -10.08 -9.84
N LEU A 442 1.84 -9.92 -10.27
CA LEU A 442 0.69 -10.55 -9.62
C LEU A 442 0.71 -12.07 -9.71
N ALA A 443 1.01 -12.62 -10.89
CA ALA A 443 1.11 -14.06 -11.11
C ALA A 443 2.23 -14.68 -10.26
N ASP A 444 3.38 -14.01 -10.20
CA ASP A 444 4.51 -14.46 -9.39
C ASP A 444 4.22 -14.42 -7.89
N ALA A 445 3.49 -13.41 -7.40
CA ALA A 445 3.07 -13.33 -6.00
C ALA A 445 2.17 -14.52 -5.61
N LEU A 446 1.22 -14.88 -6.48
CA LEU A 446 0.35 -16.04 -6.29
C LEU A 446 1.15 -17.34 -6.36
N ARG A 447 2.02 -17.49 -7.36
CA ARG A 447 2.90 -18.66 -7.53
C ARG A 447 3.74 -18.89 -6.27
N TRP A 448 4.36 -17.82 -5.78
CA TRP A 448 5.17 -17.87 -4.57
C TRP A 448 4.33 -18.23 -3.32
N GLY A 449 3.10 -17.70 -3.22
CA GLY A 449 2.14 -18.10 -2.19
C GLY A 449 1.94 -19.62 -2.17
N PHE A 450 1.64 -20.24 -3.32
CA PHE A 450 1.54 -21.70 -3.40
C PHE A 450 2.84 -22.44 -3.10
N GLN A 451 3.98 -21.90 -3.53
CA GLN A 451 5.28 -22.49 -3.26
C GLN A 451 5.57 -22.51 -1.75
N SER A 452 5.20 -21.46 -1.02
CA SER A 452 5.34 -21.41 0.44
C SER A 452 4.48 -22.47 1.16
N LEU A 453 3.27 -22.76 0.68
CA LEU A 453 2.44 -23.85 1.21
C LEU A 453 3.11 -25.22 1.03
N ILE A 454 3.70 -25.47 -0.14
CA ILE A 454 4.43 -26.72 -0.41
C ILE A 454 5.62 -26.84 0.55
N LYS A 455 6.39 -25.77 0.74
CA LYS A 455 7.55 -25.75 1.64
C LYS A 455 7.18 -25.94 3.10
N LEU A 456 6.07 -25.35 3.55
CA LEU A 456 5.53 -25.52 4.91
C LEU A 456 4.87 -26.88 5.13
N GLY A 457 4.49 -27.58 4.05
CA GLY A 457 3.77 -28.86 4.12
C GLY A 457 2.31 -28.73 4.54
N GLU A 458 1.77 -27.51 4.51
CA GLU A 458 0.45 -27.12 5.02
C GLU A 458 -0.70 -27.58 4.10
N THR A 459 -1.89 -27.68 4.69
CA THR A 459 -3.12 -28.07 3.98
C THR A 459 -4.22 -27.03 4.19
N ILE A 460 -4.98 -26.73 3.14
CA ILE A 460 -6.10 -25.80 3.18
C ILE A 460 -7.37 -26.59 2.87
N GLU A 461 -8.34 -26.63 3.79
CA GLU A 461 -9.66 -27.26 3.57
C GLU A 461 -9.54 -28.70 3.01
N GLU A 462 -8.68 -29.51 3.64
CA GLU A 462 -8.39 -30.90 3.26
C GLU A 462 -7.70 -31.09 1.88
N ALA A 463 -7.34 -29.98 1.23
CA ALA A 463 -6.59 -29.97 -0.01
C ALA A 463 -5.11 -29.65 0.23
N LYS A 464 -4.22 -30.54 -0.24
CA LYS A 464 -2.77 -30.37 -0.18
C LYS A 464 -2.19 -30.04 -1.54
N VAL A 465 -1.66 -28.84 -1.69
CA VAL A 465 -0.83 -28.48 -2.86
C VAL A 465 0.52 -29.16 -2.68
N TYR A 466 0.96 -29.95 -3.65
CA TYR A 466 2.22 -30.70 -3.52
C TYR A 466 3.22 -30.40 -4.65
N ARG A 467 2.79 -29.74 -5.73
CA ARG A 467 3.68 -29.37 -6.85
C ARG A 467 3.13 -28.20 -7.64
N LEU A 468 4.06 -27.39 -8.18
CA LEU A 468 3.83 -26.37 -9.20
C LEU A 468 4.50 -26.81 -10.50
N GLU A 469 3.85 -26.54 -11.64
CA GLU A 469 4.37 -26.85 -12.97
C GLU A 469 4.15 -25.66 -13.92
N GLU A 470 5.07 -25.48 -14.87
CA GLU A 470 4.86 -24.62 -16.03
C GLU A 470 3.74 -25.18 -16.94
N ILE A 471 3.19 -24.31 -17.77
CA ILE A 471 2.16 -24.68 -18.74
C ILE A 471 2.82 -25.10 -20.06
N GLU A 472 2.52 -26.33 -20.48
CA GLU A 472 2.91 -26.87 -21.76
C GLU A 472 1.67 -27.24 -22.58
N PRO A 473 1.69 -27.09 -23.92
CA PRO A 473 2.84 -26.60 -24.69
C PRO A 473 2.92 -25.06 -24.72
N LYS A 474 4.13 -24.51 -24.52
CA LYS A 474 4.37 -23.05 -24.37
C LYS A 474 3.91 -22.22 -25.56
N LYS A 475 4.10 -22.72 -26.79
CA LYS A 475 3.76 -22.01 -28.02
C LYS A 475 2.25 -21.72 -28.11
N GLU A 476 1.44 -22.74 -27.84
CA GLU A 476 -0.02 -22.70 -27.83
C GLU A 476 -0.55 -21.90 -26.64
N ASN A 477 0.11 -21.98 -25.48
CA ASN A 477 -0.25 -21.17 -24.32
C ASN A 477 0.02 -19.68 -24.54
N SER A 478 1.12 -19.34 -25.22
CA SER A 478 1.52 -17.95 -25.50
C SER A 478 1.52 -17.05 -24.24
N GLY A 479 1.85 -17.63 -23.08
CA GLY A 479 1.92 -16.93 -21.79
C GLY A 479 0.58 -16.48 -21.20
N TYR A 480 -0.57 -17.07 -21.59
CA TYR A 480 -1.87 -16.67 -21.03
C TYR A 480 -2.20 -17.37 -19.71
N ILE A 481 -2.02 -18.70 -19.61
CA ILE A 481 -2.07 -19.42 -18.34
C ILE A 481 -0.68 -19.32 -17.72
N ASP A 482 -0.60 -18.81 -16.49
CA ASP A 482 0.67 -18.44 -15.88
C ASP A 482 1.37 -19.64 -15.26
N PHE A 483 0.63 -20.49 -14.56
CA PHE A 483 1.16 -21.70 -13.96
C PHE A 483 0.06 -22.74 -13.69
N LYS A 484 0.49 -23.96 -13.37
CA LYS A 484 -0.38 -25.09 -13.02
C LYS A 484 -0.06 -25.56 -11.61
N ILE A 485 -1.10 -25.74 -10.79
CA ILE A 485 -0.96 -26.29 -9.44
C ILE A 485 -1.49 -27.73 -9.40
N LEU A 486 -0.77 -28.60 -8.69
CA LEU A 486 -1.16 -29.98 -8.46
C LEU A 486 -1.60 -30.13 -7.00
N VAL A 487 -2.86 -30.51 -6.83
CA VAL A 487 -3.56 -30.54 -5.55
C VAL A 487 -4.05 -31.95 -5.29
N LYS A 488 -3.83 -32.46 -4.08
CA LYS A 488 -4.43 -33.71 -3.60
C LYS A 488 -5.59 -33.37 -2.68
N GLN A 489 -6.81 -33.73 -3.06
CA GLN A 489 -8.03 -33.51 -2.29
C GLN A 489 -8.81 -34.82 -2.27
N ASN A 490 -9.21 -35.31 -1.09
CA ASN A 490 -9.94 -36.59 -0.95
C ASN A 490 -9.29 -37.76 -1.70
N ALA A 491 -7.96 -37.89 -1.58
CA ALA A 491 -7.11 -38.87 -2.28
C ALA A 491 -7.06 -38.77 -3.82
N LYS A 492 -7.72 -37.79 -4.45
CA LYS A 492 -7.65 -37.54 -5.90
C LYS A 492 -6.67 -36.42 -6.22
N ALA A 493 -5.86 -36.61 -7.26
CA ALA A 493 -4.95 -35.59 -7.77
C ALA A 493 -5.65 -34.74 -8.83
N ILE A 494 -5.73 -33.43 -8.58
CA ILE A 494 -6.36 -32.43 -9.45
C ILE A 494 -5.28 -31.48 -9.95
N LYS A 495 -5.38 -31.07 -11.22
CA LYS A 495 -4.45 -30.15 -11.89
C LYS A 495 -5.22 -28.90 -12.23
N ILE A 496 -4.82 -27.75 -11.69
CA ILE A 496 -5.56 -26.49 -11.84
C ILE A 496 -4.66 -25.51 -12.59
N GLY A 497 -5.11 -25.02 -13.75
CA GLY A 497 -4.43 -23.93 -14.45
C GLY A 497 -4.87 -22.57 -13.90
N VAL A 498 -3.93 -21.70 -13.57
CA VAL A 498 -4.21 -20.37 -13.02
C VAL A 498 -3.78 -19.31 -14.04
N ALA A 499 -4.67 -18.37 -14.35
CA ALA A 499 -4.37 -17.25 -15.23
C ALA A 499 -4.81 -15.92 -14.61
N VAL A 500 -3.85 -15.01 -14.43
CA VAL A 500 -4.07 -13.61 -14.11
C VAL A 500 -4.31 -12.85 -15.42
N LEU A 501 -5.52 -12.32 -15.61
CA LEU A 501 -5.88 -11.56 -16.81
C LEU A 501 -6.37 -10.17 -16.41
N GLN A 502 -5.47 -9.18 -16.35
CA GLN A 502 -5.81 -7.79 -16.00
C GLN A 502 -5.91 -6.84 -17.21
N GLN A 503 -5.51 -7.30 -18.39
CA GLN A 503 -5.58 -6.47 -19.60
C GLN A 503 -7.03 -6.09 -19.93
N SER A 504 -7.25 -4.85 -20.37
CA SER A 504 -8.58 -4.35 -20.76
C SER A 504 -8.96 -4.71 -22.21
N SER A 505 -8.01 -5.19 -23.03
CA SER A 505 -8.25 -5.59 -24.42
C SER A 505 -9.18 -6.81 -24.50
N THR A 506 -10.33 -6.65 -25.15
CA THR A 506 -11.31 -7.73 -25.38
C THR A 506 -10.68 -8.94 -26.07
N HIS A 507 -9.79 -8.73 -27.03
CA HIS A 507 -9.07 -9.80 -27.73
C HIS A 507 -8.14 -10.59 -26.80
N SER A 508 -7.44 -9.90 -25.91
CA SER A 508 -6.53 -10.53 -24.94
C SER A 508 -7.31 -11.34 -23.89
N VAL A 509 -8.43 -10.80 -23.40
CA VAL A 509 -9.34 -11.50 -22.48
C VAL A 509 -9.92 -12.75 -23.13
N LEU A 510 -10.41 -12.64 -24.36
CA LEU A 510 -10.91 -13.77 -25.13
C LEU A 510 -9.83 -14.84 -25.35
N ALA A 511 -8.62 -14.44 -25.72
CA ALA A 511 -7.49 -15.34 -25.95
C ALA A 511 -7.11 -16.13 -24.68
N GLY A 512 -7.14 -15.47 -23.51
CA GLY A 512 -6.94 -16.14 -22.23
C GLY A 512 -8.06 -17.11 -21.87
N LEU A 513 -9.33 -16.68 -22.02
CA LEU A 513 -10.50 -17.53 -21.75
C LEU A 513 -10.54 -18.78 -22.63
N ARG A 514 -10.20 -18.68 -23.93
CA ARG A 514 -10.11 -19.83 -24.84
C ARG A 514 -9.10 -20.87 -24.36
N ARG A 515 -7.99 -20.44 -23.78
CA ARG A 515 -6.96 -21.35 -23.24
C ARG A 515 -7.40 -21.95 -21.92
N LEU A 516 -8.05 -21.15 -21.06
CA LEU A 516 -8.61 -21.63 -19.80
C LEU A 516 -9.65 -22.74 -19.98
N ILE A 517 -10.32 -22.87 -21.13
CA ILE A 517 -11.24 -23.99 -21.42
C ILE A 517 -10.61 -25.16 -22.19
N ALA A 518 -9.34 -25.03 -22.63
CA ALA A 518 -8.62 -26.02 -23.44
C ALA A 518 -7.89 -27.09 -22.60
N PHE A 519 -8.66 -27.80 -21.76
CA PHE A 519 -8.13 -28.72 -20.75
C PHE A 519 -7.22 -29.83 -21.28
N LYS A 520 -7.60 -30.45 -22.41
CA LYS A 520 -6.82 -31.54 -23.03
C LYS A 520 -5.46 -31.04 -23.53
N THR A 521 -5.43 -29.84 -24.09
CA THR A 521 -4.21 -29.22 -24.63
C THR A 521 -3.19 -28.97 -23.53
N PHE A 522 -3.63 -28.41 -22.40
CA PHE A 522 -2.72 -28.01 -21.32
C PHE A 522 -2.61 -29.02 -20.17
N GLY A 523 -3.25 -30.19 -20.31
CA GLY A 523 -3.23 -31.25 -19.31
C GLY A 523 -3.75 -30.81 -17.93
N ILE A 524 -4.80 -29.99 -17.90
CA ILE A 524 -5.45 -29.47 -16.69
C ILE A 524 -6.84 -30.09 -16.50
N HIS A 525 -7.26 -30.23 -15.25
CA HIS A 525 -8.58 -30.78 -14.89
C HIS A 525 -9.61 -29.68 -14.63
N ARG A 526 -9.16 -28.52 -14.15
CA ARG A 526 -9.95 -27.28 -14.05
C ARG A 526 -9.05 -26.06 -14.19
N SER A 527 -9.64 -24.88 -14.25
CA SER A 527 -8.88 -23.64 -14.34
C SER A 527 -9.51 -22.49 -13.55
N CYS A 528 -8.67 -21.55 -13.13
CA CYS A 528 -9.05 -20.36 -12.37
C CYS A 528 -8.66 -19.11 -13.15
N LEU A 529 -9.66 -18.28 -13.46
CA LEU A 529 -9.48 -16.92 -13.92
C LEU A 529 -9.29 -16.01 -12.71
N VAL A 530 -8.15 -15.34 -12.60
CA VAL A 530 -7.87 -14.34 -11.56
C VAL A 530 -7.91 -12.96 -12.20
N ARG A 531 -8.92 -12.16 -11.86
CA ARG A 531 -9.17 -10.86 -12.52
C ARG A 531 -10.00 -9.93 -11.64
N ALA A 532 -9.64 -8.64 -11.63
CA ALA A 532 -10.37 -7.58 -10.92
C ALA A 532 -11.45 -6.92 -11.77
N LYS A 533 -11.20 -6.75 -13.08
CA LYS A 533 -12.05 -5.99 -13.99
C LYS A 533 -13.19 -6.82 -14.57
N GLU A 534 -14.35 -6.22 -14.77
CA GLU A 534 -15.43 -6.89 -15.49
C GLU A 534 -15.01 -7.30 -16.92
N ILE A 535 -15.66 -8.34 -17.42
CA ILE A 535 -15.58 -8.73 -18.82
C ILE A 535 -16.78 -8.07 -19.49
N ASN A 536 -16.51 -7.28 -20.53
CA ASN A 536 -17.53 -6.51 -21.24
C ASN A 536 -18.74 -7.41 -21.62
N PRO A 537 -19.97 -7.10 -21.17
CA PRO A 537 -21.17 -7.86 -21.54
C PRO A 537 -21.41 -7.94 -23.05
N GLY A 538 -21.01 -6.91 -23.81
CA GLY A 538 -21.10 -6.88 -25.28
C GLY A 538 -20.05 -7.73 -26.01
N ALA A 539 -19.06 -8.30 -25.31
CA ALA A 539 -18.05 -9.17 -25.90
C ALA A 539 -18.55 -10.63 -25.97
N THR A 540 -19.49 -10.90 -26.88
CA THR A 540 -20.26 -12.16 -26.94
C THR A 540 -19.38 -13.41 -26.88
N GLN A 541 -18.29 -13.47 -27.65
CA GLN A 541 -17.39 -14.63 -27.64
C GLN A 541 -16.64 -14.82 -26.32
N ALA A 542 -16.27 -13.71 -25.65
CA ALA A 542 -15.62 -13.78 -24.34
C ALA A 542 -16.62 -14.25 -23.28
N GLN A 543 -17.85 -13.73 -23.33
CA GLN A 543 -18.94 -14.17 -22.45
C GLN A 543 -19.28 -15.65 -22.65
N GLU A 544 -19.32 -16.13 -23.88
CA GLU A 544 -19.50 -17.57 -24.15
C GLU A 544 -18.38 -18.43 -23.57
N CYS A 545 -17.12 -17.99 -23.70
CA CYS A 545 -15.99 -18.73 -23.13
C CYS A 545 -16.01 -18.69 -21.59
N LEU A 546 -16.38 -17.55 -20.99
CA LEU A 546 -16.55 -17.40 -19.54
C LEU A 546 -17.68 -18.31 -19.03
N ASN A 547 -18.83 -18.31 -19.71
CA ASN A 547 -19.94 -19.18 -19.37
C ASN A 547 -19.53 -20.65 -19.48
N LYS A 548 -18.85 -21.06 -20.56
CA LYS A 548 -18.32 -22.42 -20.71
C LYS A 548 -17.35 -22.78 -19.59
N LEU A 549 -16.45 -21.88 -19.22
CA LEU A 549 -15.49 -22.04 -18.14
C LEU A 549 -16.21 -22.35 -16.82
N ILE A 550 -17.20 -21.54 -16.46
CA ILE A 550 -17.87 -21.61 -15.17
C ILE A 550 -18.91 -22.74 -15.12
N SER A 551 -19.78 -22.87 -16.12
CA SER A 551 -20.91 -23.81 -16.08
C SER A 551 -20.54 -25.24 -16.49
N SER A 552 -19.73 -25.38 -17.55
CA SER A 552 -19.51 -26.69 -18.19
C SER A 552 -18.15 -27.32 -17.85
N LYS A 553 -17.17 -26.50 -17.46
CA LYS A 553 -15.78 -26.93 -17.24
C LYS A 553 -15.34 -26.91 -15.78
N ARG A 554 -16.26 -26.66 -14.83
CA ARG A 554 -15.94 -26.54 -13.39
C ARG A 554 -14.74 -25.60 -13.14
N GLY A 555 -14.63 -24.53 -13.93
CA GLY A 555 -13.67 -23.46 -13.69
C GLY A 555 -14.26 -22.40 -12.77
N GLU A 556 -13.41 -21.51 -12.26
CA GLU A 556 -13.83 -20.44 -11.36
C GLU A 556 -13.23 -19.10 -11.79
N TRP A 557 -14.02 -18.04 -11.62
CA TRP A 557 -13.50 -16.68 -11.65
C TRP A 557 -13.27 -16.22 -10.21
N VAL A 558 -12.00 -16.12 -9.83
CA VAL A 558 -11.55 -15.59 -8.55
C VAL A 558 -11.32 -14.07 -8.69
N PRO A 559 -12.09 -13.24 -7.97
CA PRO A 559 -11.87 -11.80 -7.97
C PRO A 559 -10.47 -11.48 -7.46
N LEU A 560 -9.69 -10.74 -8.26
CA LEU A 560 -8.43 -10.18 -7.78
C LEU A 560 -8.73 -8.92 -6.96
N LYS A 561 -8.63 -9.03 -5.64
CA LYS A 561 -8.83 -7.92 -4.71
C LYS A 561 -7.48 -7.38 -4.23
N VAL A 562 -7.43 -6.07 -4.00
CA VAL A 562 -6.24 -5.35 -3.51
C VAL A 562 -5.77 -5.87 -2.15
N ASN A 563 -6.66 -5.92 -1.15
CA ASN A 563 -6.27 -6.28 0.22
C ASN A 563 -5.74 -7.72 0.35
N PRO A 564 -6.33 -8.74 -0.31
CA PRO A 564 -5.76 -10.09 -0.31
C PRO A 564 -4.44 -10.22 -1.08
N ILE A 565 -4.19 -9.45 -2.13
CA ILE A 565 -2.95 -9.60 -2.90
C ILE A 565 -1.76 -8.86 -2.28
N LYS A 566 -2.00 -7.74 -1.60
CA LYS A 566 -0.98 -6.91 -0.91
C LYS A 566 -0.05 -7.71 0.00
N PRO A 567 -0.54 -8.54 0.95
CA PRO A 567 0.34 -9.37 1.79
C PRO A 567 1.20 -10.34 0.99
N LEU A 568 0.68 -10.95 -0.08
CA LEU A 568 1.44 -11.88 -0.92
C LEU A 568 2.56 -11.18 -1.68
N LEU A 569 2.28 -9.97 -2.20
CA LEU A 569 3.29 -9.11 -2.82
C LEU A 569 4.37 -8.73 -1.80
N ALA A 570 3.97 -8.31 -0.60
CA ALA A 570 4.87 -7.84 0.44
C ALA A 570 5.83 -8.93 0.90
N ILE A 571 5.31 -10.10 1.26
CA ILE A 571 6.14 -11.18 1.75
C ILE A 571 7.01 -11.79 0.64
N ARG A 572 6.56 -11.79 -0.63
CA ARG A 572 7.41 -12.16 -1.78
C ARG A 572 8.57 -11.19 -1.92
N SER A 573 8.33 -9.88 -1.79
CA SER A 573 9.41 -8.88 -1.81
C SER A 573 10.40 -9.08 -0.66
N VAL A 574 9.91 -9.37 0.57
CA VAL A 574 10.79 -9.74 1.70
C VAL A 574 11.62 -10.99 1.39
N TYR A 575 11.03 -12.00 0.75
CA TYR A 575 11.73 -13.22 0.37
C TYR A 575 12.80 -12.98 -0.72
N LEU A 576 12.47 -12.21 -1.76
CA LEU A 576 13.45 -11.85 -2.80
C LEU A 576 14.59 -11.01 -2.21
N GLY A 577 14.27 -10.15 -1.24
CA GLY A 577 15.23 -9.35 -0.48
C GLY A 577 15.72 -10.02 0.81
N GLN A 578 15.54 -11.33 1.03
CA GLN A 578 15.81 -11.98 2.34
C GLN A 578 17.26 -11.76 2.78
N VAL A 579 18.14 -11.81 1.79
CA VAL A 579 19.56 -11.51 1.88
C VAL A 579 19.82 -10.08 2.35
N ASP A 580 19.01 -9.13 1.88
CA ASP A 580 19.10 -7.73 2.25
C ASP A 580 18.52 -7.44 3.62
N HIS A 581 17.50 -8.21 4.01
CA HIS A 581 16.93 -8.23 5.34
C HIS A 581 17.76 -8.97 6.38
N GLY A 582 18.81 -9.70 5.98
CA GLY A 582 19.56 -10.57 6.88
C GLY A 582 18.71 -11.72 7.42
N LEU A 583 17.67 -12.10 6.69
CA LEU A 583 16.73 -13.15 7.01
C LEU A 583 17.11 -14.44 6.28
N THR A 584 16.85 -15.55 6.94
CA THR A 584 16.85 -16.86 6.34
C THR A 584 15.47 -17.18 5.77
N GLU A 585 15.44 -18.04 4.77
CA GLU A 585 14.19 -18.57 4.23
C GLU A 585 13.32 -19.20 5.33
N LYS A 586 13.94 -19.90 6.29
CA LYS A 586 13.25 -20.55 7.40
C LYS A 586 12.49 -19.55 8.27
N GLU A 587 13.12 -18.44 8.65
CA GLU A 587 12.47 -17.38 9.45
C GLU A 587 11.26 -16.78 8.71
N ILE A 588 11.38 -16.60 7.39
CA ILE A 588 10.29 -16.07 6.56
C ILE A 588 9.13 -17.07 6.51
N LEU A 589 9.41 -18.36 6.30
CA LEU A 589 8.40 -19.42 6.30
C LEU A 589 7.71 -19.54 7.66
N GLU A 590 8.46 -19.50 8.77
CA GLU A 590 7.92 -19.50 10.13
C GLU A 590 7.00 -18.30 10.36
N PHE A 591 7.39 -17.11 9.92
CA PHE A 591 6.55 -15.92 10.01
C PHE A 591 5.25 -16.05 9.19
N ILE A 592 5.32 -16.57 7.95
CA ILE A 592 4.13 -16.85 7.13
C ILE A 592 3.16 -17.78 7.85
N ALA A 593 3.68 -18.85 8.46
CA ALA A 593 2.89 -19.84 9.19
C ALA A 593 2.26 -19.22 10.44
N GLN A 594 3.06 -18.52 11.27
CA GLN A 594 2.60 -17.86 12.49
C GLN A 594 1.51 -16.83 12.23
N ARG A 595 1.69 -15.97 11.21
CA ARG A 595 0.73 -14.94 10.83
C ARG A 595 -0.37 -15.45 9.90
N LYS A 596 -0.31 -16.73 9.50
CA LYS A 596 -1.26 -17.38 8.59
C LYS A 596 -1.48 -16.62 7.28
N LEU A 597 -0.44 -15.93 6.78
CA LEU A 597 -0.55 -14.99 5.65
C LEU A 597 -1.07 -15.63 4.37
N VAL A 598 -0.70 -16.89 4.14
CA VAL A 598 -1.05 -17.63 2.92
C VAL A 598 -2.23 -18.56 3.14
N ILE A 599 -2.30 -19.25 4.28
CA ILE A 599 -3.42 -20.17 4.59
C ILE A 599 -4.76 -19.42 4.68
N ASN A 600 -4.77 -18.23 5.26
CA ASN A 600 -5.98 -17.40 5.36
C ASN A 600 -6.21 -16.51 4.12
N ASN A 601 -5.33 -16.57 3.11
CA ASN A 601 -5.44 -15.71 1.95
C ASN A 601 -6.65 -16.06 1.09
N TYR A 602 -7.54 -15.09 0.89
CA TYR A 602 -8.78 -15.29 0.12
C TYR A 602 -8.54 -15.85 -1.29
N ILE A 603 -7.58 -15.29 -2.03
CA ILE A 603 -7.33 -15.67 -3.43
C ILE A 603 -6.79 -17.10 -3.49
N ILE A 604 -5.82 -17.43 -2.62
CA ILE A 604 -5.23 -18.78 -2.54
C ILE A 604 -6.30 -19.82 -2.19
N ARG A 605 -7.12 -19.55 -1.16
CA ARG A 605 -8.22 -20.44 -0.76
C ARG A 605 -9.20 -20.65 -1.90
N LYS A 606 -9.63 -19.58 -2.58
CA LYS A 606 -10.56 -19.69 -3.70
C LYS A 606 -10.01 -20.46 -4.89
N ILE A 607 -8.73 -20.29 -5.22
CA ILE A 607 -8.10 -21.08 -6.27
C ILE A 607 -8.10 -22.58 -5.91
N ILE A 608 -7.94 -22.96 -4.64
CA ILE A 608 -7.89 -24.37 -4.20
C ILE A 608 -9.29 -24.97 -4.00
N SER A 609 -10.26 -24.17 -3.53
CA SER A 609 -11.60 -24.62 -3.16
C SER A 609 -12.39 -25.17 -4.34
N GLU A 610 -13.48 -25.89 -4.03
CA GLU A 610 -14.39 -26.33 -5.09
C GLU A 610 -15.03 -25.12 -5.82
N PRO A 611 -15.10 -25.17 -7.17
CA PRO A 611 -15.66 -24.09 -7.97
C PRO A 611 -17.11 -23.80 -7.60
N THR A 612 -17.40 -22.52 -7.31
CA THR A 612 -18.76 -22.08 -6.96
C THR A 612 -19.75 -22.07 -8.12
N GLY A 613 -19.26 -22.12 -9.37
CA GLY A 613 -20.09 -22.09 -10.58
C GLY A 613 -20.80 -20.76 -10.81
N LYS A 614 -20.34 -19.66 -10.17
CA LYS A 614 -20.95 -18.33 -10.27
C LYS A 614 -19.96 -17.31 -10.83
N ILE A 615 -20.49 -16.33 -11.56
CA ILE A 615 -19.76 -15.12 -11.94
C ILE A 615 -19.79 -14.17 -10.73
N PRO A 616 -18.65 -13.66 -10.25
CA PRO A 616 -18.62 -12.68 -9.17
C PRO A 616 -19.17 -11.33 -9.64
N ASN A 617 -19.96 -10.66 -8.78
CA ASN A 617 -20.41 -9.29 -9.02
C ASN A 617 -19.29 -8.32 -8.62
N ILE A 618 -18.74 -7.55 -9.56
CA ILE A 618 -17.52 -6.77 -9.34
C ILE A 618 -17.79 -5.35 -8.81
N ILE A 619 -19.00 -4.82 -9.02
CA ILE A 619 -19.40 -3.44 -8.67
C ILE A 619 -19.61 -3.23 -7.15
N ASP A 620 -19.77 -4.29 -6.37
CA ASP A 620 -20.06 -4.23 -4.92
C ASP A 620 -18.83 -4.47 -4.02
N LEU A 621 -17.63 -4.60 -4.61
CA LEU A 621 -16.49 -5.27 -3.96
C LEU A 621 -15.45 -4.38 -3.28
N ASP A 622 -15.54 -3.04 -3.40
CA ASP A 622 -14.65 -2.11 -2.68
C ASP A 622 -15.10 -1.79 -1.24
N LYS A 623 -16.22 -2.37 -0.77
CA LYS A 623 -16.75 -2.13 0.58
C LYS A 623 -16.71 -3.34 1.52
N SER A 624 -16.09 -4.44 1.10
CA SER A 624 -16.07 -5.68 1.89
C SER A 624 -14.75 -6.42 1.74
N GLU A 625 -13.81 -6.08 2.62
CA GLU A 625 -12.78 -6.92 3.28
C GLU A 625 -11.55 -6.06 3.62
N GLU A 626 -11.63 -5.31 4.73
CA GLU A 626 -10.44 -4.95 5.50
C GLU A 626 -10.09 -6.14 6.39
N VAL A 627 -9.02 -6.86 6.03
CA VAL A 627 -8.28 -7.67 6.99
C VAL A 627 -7.40 -6.69 7.75
N ILE A 628 -7.68 -6.57 9.05
CA ILE A 628 -6.93 -5.74 10.00
C ILE A 628 -5.45 -6.17 9.99
N ILE A 629 -4.60 -5.36 9.39
CA ILE A 629 -3.19 -5.22 9.72
C ILE A 629 -3.04 -3.74 10.08
N GLU A 630 -2.75 -3.45 11.34
CA GLU A 630 -2.67 -2.09 11.86
C GLU A 630 -1.57 -1.26 11.17
N SER A 631 -1.92 0.01 10.91
CA SER A 631 -1.09 1.22 10.69
C SER A 631 -0.70 1.61 9.24
N PRO A 632 -0.43 2.90 8.96
CA PRO A 632 -1.38 4.03 9.01
C PRO A 632 -1.29 4.96 7.75
N ASP A 633 -2.30 5.83 7.64
CA ASP A 633 -2.40 7.07 6.84
C ASP A 633 -2.68 6.93 5.32
N PRO A 634 -3.14 7.98 4.59
CA PRO A 634 -3.82 9.23 4.92
C PRO A 634 -5.07 9.52 4.04
N ILE A 635 -5.89 10.48 4.48
CA ILE A 635 -7.06 11.00 3.75
C ILE A 635 -6.65 11.93 2.58
N ALA A 636 -7.24 11.65 1.42
CA ALA A 636 -7.36 12.58 0.30
C ALA A 636 -8.36 13.71 0.62
N THR A 637 -8.02 14.92 0.23
CA THR A 637 -8.89 16.12 0.19
C THR A 637 -9.43 16.27 -1.23
N GLU A 638 -10.57 16.89 -1.55
CA GLU A 638 -11.78 17.36 -0.88
C GLU A 638 -12.69 17.89 -2.04
N LYS A 639 -14.00 17.98 -1.80
CA LYS A 639 -14.95 18.93 -2.43
C LYS A 639 -15.28 18.80 -3.93
N ASP A 640 -16.45 18.22 -4.20
CA ASP A 640 -17.54 18.93 -4.90
C ASP A 640 -18.83 18.09 -4.89
N ALA A 641 -19.61 18.18 -3.81
CA ALA A 641 -21.03 17.80 -3.78
C ALA A 641 -21.82 18.57 -2.71
N ASN A 642 -21.27 19.65 -2.17
CA ASN A 642 -21.85 20.40 -1.07
C ASN A 642 -22.78 21.51 -1.59
N GLU A 643 -23.83 21.13 -2.31
CA GLU A 643 -24.89 22.09 -2.67
C GLU A 643 -26.30 21.48 -2.79
N LYS A 644 -26.52 20.21 -2.39
CA LYS A 644 -27.86 19.58 -2.42
C LYS A 644 -28.29 18.82 -1.16
N GLN A 645 -27.54 18.87 -0.06
CA GLN A 645 -27.82 18.06 1.14
C GLN A 645 -28.21 18.85 2.40
N GLY A 646 -28.74 20.06 2.23
CA GLY A 646 -29.25 20.89 3.34
C GLY A 646 -30.75 20.78 3.64
N LYS A 647 -31.49 19.82 3.05
CA LYS A 647 -32.97 19.83 3.13
C LYS A 647 -33.68 18.49 3.38
N LEU A 648 -32.96 17.48 3.88
CA LEU A 648 -33.55 16.21 4.30
C LEU A 648 -32.85 15.75 5.58
N ILE A 649 -33.39 16.13 6.74
CA ILE A 649 -33.46 15.42 8.04
C ILE A 649 -34.04 16.44 9.03
N THR A 650 -35.34 16.64 8.95
CA THR A 650 -36.19 16.82 10.14
C THR A 650 -37.35 15.87 9.95
N SER A 651 -37.02 14.59 9.79
CA SER A 651 -38.01 13.52 9.89
C SER A 651 -38.44 13.47 11.36
N ASP A 652 -39.74 13.43 11.58
CA ASP A 652 -40.34 13.19 12.87
C ASP A 652 -39.65 11.99 13.56
N LEU A 653 -38.92 12.25 14.66
CA LEU A 653 -38.21 11.25 15.45
C LEU A 653 -39.10 10.61 16.53
N SER A 654 -40.38 11.01 16.63
CA SER A 654 -41.34 10.47 17.62
C SER A 654 -41.55 8.95 17.53
N TRP A 655 -41.20 8.34 16.40
CA TRP A 655 -41.27 6.89 16.23
C TRP A 655 -40.30 6.13 17.16
N ILE A 656 -39.20 6.75 17.63
CA ILE A 656 -38.23 6.11 18.52
C ILE A 656 -38.91 5.66 19.83
N ASP A 657 -39.82 6.48 20.36
CA ASP A 657 -40.61 6.18 21.56
C ASP A 657 -41.54 4.96 21.40
N ASN A 658 -41.77 4.51 20.16
CA ASN A 658 -42.62 3.37 19.88
C ASN A 658 -41.87 2.04 19.89
N ILE A 659 -40.52 2.04 19.89
CA ILE A 659 -39.71 0.81 19.89
C ILE A 659 -40.04 -0.04 21.11
N THR A 660 -39.95 0.54 22.31
CA THR A 660 -40.29 -0.18 23.54
C THR A 660 -41.77 -0.48 23.65
N LYS A 661 -42.65 0.46 23.25
CA LYS A 661 -44.11 0.28 23.32
C LYS A 661 -44.58 -0.91 22.49
N LEU A 662 -44.04 -1.09 21.28
CA LEU A 662 -44.38 -2.20 20.39
C LEU A 662 -43.81 -3.54 20.91
N GLY A 663 -42.62 -3.52 21.52
CA GLY A 663 -42.00 -4.73 22.06
C GLY A 663 -42.62 -5.24 23.38
N ASN A 664 -42.92 -4.34 24.34
CA ASN A 664 -43.37 -4.67 25.70
C ASN A 664 -44.90 -4.69 25.88
N ARG A 665 -45.66 -4.94 24.81
CA ARG A 665 -47.14 -4.90 24.82
C ARG A 665 -47.78 -5.98 25.71
N SER A 666 -48.87 -5.62 26.39
CA SER A 666 -49.75 -6.55 27.13
C SER A 666 -51.09 -6.73 26.38
N LYS A 667 -51.76 -7.88 26.57
CA LYS A 667 -53.08 -8.18 25.96
C LYS A 667 -54.18 -7.15 26.28
N GLU A 668 -54.02 -6.35 27.33
CA GLU A 668 -54.98 -5.30 27.72
C GLU A 668 -54.87 -4.04 26.85
N LEU A 669 -53.76 -3.85 26.13
CA LEU A 669 -53.51 -2.74 25.21
C LEU A 669 -53.87 -3.08 23.74
N ASP A 670 -54.47 -4.25 23.51
CA ASP A 670 -54.74 -4.85 22.18
C ASP A 670 -56.20 -4.66 21.72
N GLU A 671 -56.74 -3.45 21.79
CA GLU A 671 -58.03 -3.17 21.17
C GLU A 671 -57.90 -3.22 19.63
N GLY A 672 -58.28 -4.36 19.05
CA GLY A 672 -58.52 -4.52 17.60
C GLY A 672 -57.37 -5.05 16.74
N LYS A 673 -56.17 -5.32 17.29
CA LYS A 673 -55.03 -5.89 16.51
C LYS A 673 -54.81 -7.38 16.78
N SER A 674 -54.63 -8.18 15.71
CA SER A 674 -54.25 -9.58 15.84
C SER A 674 -52.79 -9.73 16.32
N ASN A 675 -52.45 -10.84 17.00
CA ASN A 675 -51.06 -11.15 17.40
C ASN A 675 -50.09 -11.15 16.21
N TYR A 676 -50.57 -11.48 15.02
CA TYR A 676 -49.79 -11.46 13.79
C TYR A 676 -49.41 -10.03 13.40
N GLN A 677 -50.41 -9.12 13.36
CA GLN A 677 -50.18 -7.72 13.02
C GLN A 677 -49.20 -7.05 14.01
N ALA A 678 -49.29 -7.42 15.27
CA ALA A 678 -48.41 -6.94 16.32
C ALA A 678 -46.95 -7.33 16.16
N GLY A 679 -46.70 -8.61 15.83
CA GLY A 679 -45.35 -9.11 15.56
C GLY A 679 -44.73 -8.37 14.37
N THR A 680 -45.51 -8.23 13.30
CA THR A 680 -45.08 -7.50 12.10
C THR A 680 -44.79 -6.02 12.37
N ASP A 681 -45.61 -5.33 13.17
CA ASP A 681 -45.35 -3.93 13.55
C ASP A 681 -44.02 -3.81 14.33
N PHE A 682 -43.71 -4.78 15.21
CA PHE A 682 -42.47 -4.81 15.97
C PHE A 682 -41.25 -5.17 15.11
N GLU A 683 -41.35 -6.15 14.22
CA GLU A 683 -40.28 -6.48 13.26
C GLU A 683 -39.93 -5.26 12.38
N ASN A 684 -40.94 -4.54 11.90
CA ASN A 684 -40.73 -3.35 11.06
C ASN A 684 -40.03 -2.23 11.83
N ILE A 685 -40.40 -1.98 13.10
CA ILE A 685 -39.73 -0.93 13.88
C ILE A 685 -38.30 -1.32 14.27
N VAL A 686 -38.03 -2.61 14.49
CA VAL A 686 -36.66 -3.12 14.73
C VAL A 686 -35.80 -2.94 13.48
N ARG A 687 -36.32 -3.28 12.29
CA ARG A 687 -35.60 -3.05 11.02
C ARG A 687 -35.26 -1.58 10.82
N ARG A 688 -36.24 -0.70 11.03
CA ARG A 688 -36.04 0.76 10.98
C ARG A 688 -34.99 1.23 11.97
N SER A 689 -35.00 0.69 13.19
CA SER A 689 -34.03 1.00 14.25
C SER A 689 -32.62 0.63 13.84
N LEU A 690 -32.42 -0.59 13.34
CA LEU A 690 -31.11 -1.09 12.95
C LEU A 690 -30.57 -0.40 11.70
N GLU A 691 -31.44 -0.10 10.73
CA GLU A 691 -31.10 0.72 9.57
C GLU A 691 -30.67 2.14 10.00
N PHE A 692 -31.40 2.75 10.93
CA PHE A 692 -31.11 4.10 11.43
C PHE A 692 -29.75 4.19 12.14
N ILE A 693 -29.34 3.16 12.88
CA ILE A 693 -28.00 3.10 13.50
C ILE A 693 -26.88 2.64 12.55
N GLY A 694 -27.19 2.36 11.28
CA GLY A 694 -26.20 2.15 10.22
C GLY A 694 -26.06 0.71 9.69
N PHE A 695 -26.94 -0.22 10.08
CA PHE A 695 -26.98 -1.55 9.43
C PHE A 695 -27.62 -1.48 8.05
N THR A 696 -27.20 -2.34 7.12
CA THR A 696 -27.90 -2.55 5.85
C THR A 696 -28.87 -3.71 5.98
N ILE A 697 -30.17 -3.42 5.99
CA ILE A 697 -31.24 -4.43 6.07
C ILE A 697 -31.41 -5.14 4.73
N ASN A 698 -31.52 -6.46 4.74
CA ASN A 698 -31.84 -7.24 3.55
C ASN A 698 -33.28 -7.74 3.61
N GLU A 699 -34.13 -7.15 2.77
CA GLU A 699 -35.55 -7.51 2.66
C GLU A 699 -35.77 -8.82 1.87
N SER A 700 -34.76 -9.37 1.19
CA SER A 700 -34.90 -10.58 0.35
C SER A 700 -35.26 -11.84 1.14
N TYR A 701 -35.07 -11.83 2.46
CA TYR A 701 -35.39 -12.93 3.38
C TYR A 701 -36.69 -12.72 4.16
N LYS A 702 -37.39 -11.61 3.85
CA LYS A 702 -38.70 -11.27 4.43
C LYS A 702 -39.76 -12.14 3.78
N GLY A 703 -40.50 -12.89 4.60
CA GLY A 703 -41.61 -13.72 4.16
C GLY A 703 -42.41 -14.15 5.39
N GLY A 704 -43.68 -14.52 5.19
CA GLY A 704 -44.60 -14.98 6.24
C GLY A 704 -44.13 -16.27 6.94
N ALA A 705 -45.03 -17.20 7.26
CA ALA A 705 -44.69 -18.40 8.03
C ALA A 705 -43.43 -19.13 7.48
N GLY A 706 -42.28 -18.92 8.13
CA GLY A 706 -40.98 -19.49 7.75
C GLY A 706 -39.95 -18.55 7.12
N GLY A 707 -40.20 -17.23 7.01
CA GLY A 707 -39.17 -16.21 6.69
C GLY A 707 -38.33 -15.83 7.91
N LEU A 708 -37.28 -15.02 7.71
CA LEU A 708 -36.43 -14.53 8.79
C LEU A 708 -36.87 -13.11 9.21
N ASP A 709 -37.12 -12.92 10.50
CA ASP A 709 -37.60 -11.65 11.07
C ASP A 709 -36.64 -10.49 10.82
N LEU A 710 -35.33 -10.75 10.79
CA LEU A 710 -34.30 -9.73 10.60
C LEU A 710 -33.00 -10.32 9.99
N PHE A 711 -32.52 -9.74 8.89
CA PHE A 711 -31.15 -9.95 8.42
C PHE A 711 -30.49 -8.62 8.03
N CYS A 712 -29.34 -8.34 8.63
CA CYS A 712 -28.45 -7.26 8.22
C CYS A 712 -27.24 -7.85 7.50
N SER A 713 -26.83 -7.28 6.37
CA SER A 713 -25.68 -7.77 5.59
C SER A 713 -24.38 -7.03 5.88
N LYS A 714 -24.46 -5.73 6.21
CA LYS A 714 -23.34 -4.83 6.50
C LYS A 714 -23.63 -4.04 7.79
N PRO A 715 -22.62 -3.64 8.58
CA PRO A 715 -21.18 -3.85 8.35
C PRO A 715 -20.70 -5.27 8.68
N TYR A 716 -21.52 -6.09 9.35
CA TYR A 716 -21.33 -7.53 9.49
C TYR A 716 -22.68 -8.23 9.42
N PRO A 717 -22.71 -9.53 9.06
CA PRO A 717 -23.94 -10.29 9.05
C PRO A 717 -24.54 -10.36 10.46
N LEU A 718 -25.80 -9.95 10.61
CA LEU A 718 -26.60 -10.09 11.82
C LEU A 718 -27.93 -10.71 11.45
N ALA A 719 -28.22 -11.89 11.98
CA ALA A 719 -29.50 -12.56 11.85
C ALA A 719 -30.24 -12.43 13.19
N GLY A 720 -31.53 -12.09 13.15
CA GLY A 720 -32.27 -11.95 14.38
C GLY A 720 -33.73 -12.34 14.30
N GLU A 721 -34.28 -12.54 15.49
CA GLU A 721 -35.66 -12.92 15.75
C GLU A 721 -36.30 -11.86 16.66
N CYS A 722 -37.50 -11.41 16.31
CA CYS A 722 -38.21 -10.35 17.02
C CYS A 722 -39.45 -10.93 17.71
N LYS A 723 -39.52 -10.85 19.04
CA LYS A 723 -40.70 -11.30 19.77
C LYS A 723 -41.35 -10.12 20.48
N ALA A 724 -42.61 -9.82 20.14
CA ALA A 724 -43.43 -8.83 20.84
C ALA A 724 -44.39 -9.52 21.84
N GLY A 725 -44.65 -8.90 22.99
CA GLY A 725 -45.61 -9.44 23.98
C GLY A 725 -45.17 -9.31 25.44
N ARG A 726 -45.48 -10.35 26.24
CA ARG A 726 -45.15 -10.41 27.68
C ARG A 726 -43.80 -11.07 27.98
N SER A 727 -43.35 -11.99 27.14
CA SER A 727 -42.12 -12.77 27.34
C SER A 727 -41.60 -13.37 26.04
N ILE A 728 -40.32 -13.74 26.01
CA ILE A 728 -39.69 -14.50 24.92
C ILE A 728 -39.94 -16.01 25.16
N PRO A 729 -40.53 -16.76 24.20
CA PRO A 729 -40.71 -18.20 24.33
C PRO A 729 -39.36 -18.96 24.38
N ASP A 730 -39.28 -20.05 25.16
CA ASP A 730 -38.05 -20.86 25.30
C ASP A 730 -37.50 -21.35 23.95
N ARG A 731 -38.39 -21.72 23.02
CA ARG A 731 -38.04 -22.28 21.70
C ARG A 731 -37.45 -21.28 20.68
N THR A 732 -37.29 -20.02 21.08
CA THR A 732 -36.97 -18.91 20.16
C THR A 732 -35.56 -19.06 19.57
N VAL A 733 -34.62 -19.60 20.34
CA VAL A 733 -33.24 -19.85 19.88
C VAL A 733 -33.25 -20.92 18.79
N GLU A 734 -33.96 -22.02 18.99
CA GLU A 734 -34.07 -23.12 18.03
C GLU A 734 -34.80 -22.68 16.76
N GLU A 735 -35.78 -21.79 16.89
CA GLU A 735 -36.49 -21.19 15.77
C GLU A 735 -35.56 -20.35 14.90
N LEU A 736 -34.80 -19.41 15.50
CA LEU A 736 -33.82 -18.58 14.82
C LEU A 736 -32.75 -19.44 14.13
N ASP A 737 -32.24 -20.46 14.82
CA ASP A 737 -31.25 -21.40 14.27
C ASP A 737 -31.77 -22.17 13.06
N ARG A 738 -32.98 -22.72 13.17
CA ARG A 738 -33.59 -23.51 12.10
C ARG A 738 -33.87 -22.65 10.87
N ILE A 739 -34.43 -21.46 11.05
CA ILE A 739 -34.80 -20.55 9.96
C ILE A 739 -33.54 -19.93 9.35
N GLY A 740 -32.61 -19.46 10.19
CA GLY A 740 -31.33 -18.90 9.78
C GLY A 740 -30.49 -19.88 8.97
N LYS A 741 -30.31 -21.11 9.45
CA LYS A 741 -29.58 -22.17 8.70
C LYS A 741 -30.23 -22.48 7.36
N ARG A 742 -31.56 -22.50 7.29
CA ARG A 742 -32.31 -22.77 6.07
C ARG A 742 -32.08 -21.70 5.00
N HIS A 743 -32.17 -20.42 5.38
CA HIS A 743 -32.14 -19.31 4.44
C HIS A 743 -30.73 -18.79 4.15
N LEU A 744 -29.88 -18.70 5.17
CA LEU A 744 -28.56 -18.08 5.08
C LEU A 744 -27.42 -19.10 4.95
N LYS A 745 -27.67 -20.39 5.22
CA LYS A 745 -26.68 -21.48 5.13
C LYS A 745 -25.38 -21.12 5.88
N GLU A 746 -24.23 -21.19 5.22
CA GLU A 746 -22.92 -20.87 5.81
C GLU A 746 -22.84 -19.42 6.35
N ASN A 747 -23.60 -18.47 5.78
CA ASN A 747 -23.63 -17.09 6.26
C ASN A 747 -24.28 -16.97 7.64
N TYR A 748 -25.14 -17.92 8.05
CA TYR A 748 -25.69 -17.95 9.41
C TYR A 748 -24.63 -18.32 10.46
N MET A 749 -23.62 -19.12 10.07
CA MET A 749 -22.58 -19.57 10.99
C MET A 749 -21.61 -18.45 11.36
N THR A 750 -21.45 -17.47 10.48
CA THR A 750 -20.61 -16.27 10.68
C THR A 750 -21.39 -15.04 11.14
N ALA A 751 -22.73 -15.11 11.14
CA ALA A 751 -23.59 -14.03 11.59
C ALA A 751 -23.62 -13.89 13.12
N VAL A 752 -23.70 -12.64 13.59
CA VAL A 752 -24.18 -12.36 14.95
C VAL A 752 -25.65 -12.77 15.01
N ARG A 753 -26.04 -13.48 16.08
CA ARG A 753 -27.41 -13.94 16.28
C ARG A 753 -28.04 -13.13 17.39
N LEU A 754 -29.15 -12.47 17.12
CA LEU A 754 -29.77 -11.54 18.05
C LEU A 754 -31.27 -11.81 18.23
N ILE A 755 -31.71 -11.99 19.46
CA ILE A 755 -33.11 -11.99 19.83
C ILE A 755 -33.44 -10.65 20.49
N ILE A 756 -34.51 -10.02 20.03
CA ILE A 756 -35.04 -8.79 20.63
C ILE A 756 -36.43 -9.09 21.15
N GLY A 757 -36.64 -8.96 22.46
CA GLY A 757 -37.95 -9.22 23.04
C GLY A 757 -38.12 -8.85 24.52
N PRO A 758 -39.37 -8.84 24.99
CA PRO A 758 -39.78 -8.29 26.28
C PRO A 758 -39.52 -9.26 27.45
N GLY A 759 -39.48 -8.70 28.65
CA GLY A 759 -39.36 -9.45 29.89
C GLY A 759 -37.94 -9.99 30.14
N GLU A 760 -37.78 -10.74 31.23
CA GLU A 760 -36.55 -11.48 31.50
C GLU A 760 -36.60 -12.84 30.79
N PRO A 761 -35.53 -13.25 30.08
CA PRO A 761 -35.46 -14.59 29.51
C PRO A 761 -35.48 -15.63 30.62
N THR A 762 -36.19 -16.74 30.39
CA THR A 762 -36.23 -17.88 31.32
C THR A 762 -34.84 -18.51 31.46
N LYS A 763 -34.64 -19.34 32.50
CA LYS A 763 -33.37 -20.07 32.68
C LYS A 763 -33.03 -20.91 31.45
N ASN A 764 -33.99 -21.67 30.93
CA ASN A 764 -33.81 -22.51 29.74
C ASN A 764 -33.43 -21.68 28.51
N LEU A 765 -34.10 -20.56 28.28
CA LEU A 765 -33.80 -19.69 27.14
C LEU A 765 -32.38 -19.11 27.21
N ARG A 766 -31.91 -18.73 28.41
CA ARG A 766 -30.54 -18.25 28.62
C ARG A 766 -29.52 -19.34 28.33
N GLU A 767 -29.74 -20.55 28.85
CA GLU A 767 -28.86 -21.70 28.61
C GLU A 767 -28.80 -22.04 27.11
N SER A 768 -29.94 -22.08 26.41
CA SER A 768 -29.97 -22.28 24.95
C SER A 768 -29.25 -21.16 24.20
N ALA A 769 -29.39 -19.90 24.64
CA ALA A 769 -28.74 -18.76 24.02
C ALA A 769 -27.21 -18.79 24.21
N GLU A 770 -26.72 -19.21 25.38
CA GLU A 770 -25.29 -19.40 25.62
C GLU A 770 -24.70 -20.49 24.71
N VAL A 771 -25.35 -21.65 24.63
CA VAL A 771 -24.90 -22.79 23.81
C VAL A 771 -24.89 -22.44 22.33
N SER A 772 -25.95 -21.80 21.84
CA SER A 772 -26.10 -21.45 20.42
C SER A 772 -25.43 -20.12 20.05
N LYS A 773 -24.76 -19.46 21.01
CA LYS A 773 -24.09 -18.15 20.85
C LYS A 773 -25.04 -17.07 20.31
N VAL A 774 -26.20 -16.95 20.95
CA VAL A 774 -27.25 -15.98 20.62
C VAL A 774 -27.30 -14.90 21.69
N SER A 775 -27.27 -13.64 21.26
CA SER A 775 -27.47 -12.47 22.11
C SER A 775 -28.96 -12.22 22.34
N ILE A 776 -29.33 -11.78 23.53
CA ILE A 776 -30.70 -11.38 23.88
C ILE A 776 -30.67 -9.95 24.43
N ILE A 777 -31.49 -9.06 23.87
CA ILE A 777 -31.71 -7.70 24.37
C ILE A 777 -33.18 -7.37 24.52
N LYS A 778 -33.47 -6.44 25.43
CA LYS A 778 -34.81 -5.84 25.57
C LYS A 778 -35.04 -4.75 24.51
N PRO A 779 -36.31 -4.49 24.14
CA PRO A 779 -36.69 -3.39 23.26
C PRO A 779 -36.15 -2.03 23.72
N MET A 780 -36.14 -1.77 25.04
CA MET A 780 -35.60 -0.54 25.63
C MET A 780 -34.11 -0.36 25.38
N THR A 781 -33.34 -1.46 25.35
CA THR A 781 -31.91 -1.41 25.08
C THR A 781 -31.62 -1.00 23.64
N LEU A 782 -32.41 -1.51 22.67
CA LEU A 782 -32.37 -1.03 21.29
C LEU A 782 -32.81 0.44 21.19
N GLN A 783 -33.88 0.82 21.88
CA GLN A 783 -34.36 2.21 21.89
C GLN A 783 -33.26 3.17 22.36
N LYS A 784 -32.57 2.88 23.46
CA LYS A 784 -31.47 3.71 23.97
C LYS A 784 -30.32 3.87 22.98
N LEU A 785 -29.97 2.83 22.22
CA LEU A 785 -28.96 2.94 21.15
C LEU A 785 -29.43 3.88 20.02
N VAL A 786 -30.70 3.78 19.64
CA VAL A 786 -31.30 4.63 18.59
C VAL A 786 -31.40 6.09 19.06
N GLU A 787 -31.79 6.32 20.31
CA GLU A 787 -31.82 7.65 20.94
C GLU A 787 -30.42 8.27 20.98
N LEU A 788 -29.39 7.51 21.35
CA LEU A 788 -28.00 7.95 21.34
C LEU A 788 -27.59 8.40 19.93
N GLN A 789 -27.84 7.59 18.91
CA GLN A 789 -27.54 7.92 17.51
C GLN A 789 -28.35 9.12 17.00
N ALA A 790 -29.61 9.25 17.42
CA ALA A 790 -30.47 10.35 17.01
C ALA A 790 -30.00 11.68 17.61
N LYS A 791 -29.57 11.65 18.88
CA LYS A 791 -29.04 12.82 19.58
C LYS A 791 -27.64 13.20 19.09
N TYR A 792 -26.81 12.21 18.80
CA TYR A 792 -25.44 12.39 18.32
C TYR A 792 -25.23 11.59 17.02
N PRO A 793 -25.59 12.16 15.85
CA PRO A 793 -25.46 11.45 14.58
C PRO A 793 -24.03 10.92 14.34
N GLY A 794 -23.94 9.62 14.08
CA GLY A 794 -22.65 8.93 13.88
C GLY A 794 -21.97 8.44 15.16
N SER A 795 -22.58 8.58 16.34
CA SER A 795 -21.99 8.14 17.60
C SER A 795 -21.93 6.63 17.80
N VAL A 796 -22.85 5.88 17.16
CA VAL A 796 -22.89 4.41 17.28
C VAL A 796 -21.97 3.79 16.23
N ASN A 797 -20.74 3.45 16.64
CA ASN A 797 -19.82 2.63 15.86
C ASN A 797 -20.20 1.14 15.98
N LEU A 798 -20.81 0.59 14.94
CA LEU A 798 -21.27 -0.80 14.90
C LEU A 798 -20.14 -1.84 15.02
N ILE A 799 -18.93 -1.53 14.54
CA ILE A 799 -17.76 -2.42 14.67
C ILE A 799 -17.33 -2.51 16.14
N GLU A 800 -17.32 -1.39 16.85
CA GLU A 800 -17.05 -1.35 18.30
C GLU A 800 -18.19 -1.91 19.15
N LEU A 801 -19.43 -1.87 18.64
CA LEU A 801 -20.58 -2.48 19.31
C LEU A 801 -20.54 -4.02 19.24
N LYS A 802 -19.98 -4.58 18.17
CA LYS A 802 -19.99 -6.03 17.90
C LYS A 802 -19.47 -6.91 19.05
N PRO A 803 -18.34 -6.57 19.74
CA PRO A 803 -17.85 -7.36 20.87
C PRO A 803 -18.81 -7.38 22.07
N TYR A 804 -19.70 -6.40 22.22
CA TYR A 804 -20.71 -6.36 23.27
C TYR A 804 -21.93 -7.24 22.95
N LEU A 805 -22.04 -7.73 21.70
CA LEU A 805 -23.06 -8.70 21.27
C LEU A 805 -22.63 -10.13 21.63
N GLU A 806 -22.39 -10.34 22.93
CA GLU A 806 -21.98 -11.62 23.51
C GLU A 806 -23.16 -12.61 23.60
N ALA A 807 -22.88 -13.88 23.87
CA ALA A 807 -23.92 -14.89 24.06
C ALA A 807 -24.68 -14.66 25.38
N GLY A 808 -25.99 -14.91 25.37
CA GLY A 808 -26.86 -14.70 26.53
C GLY A 808 -27.50 -13.31 26.57
N GLN A 809 -27.97 -12.89 27.74
CA GLN A 809 -28.64 -11.59 27.92
C GLN A 809 -27.60 -10.49 28.17
N ILE A 810 -27.60 -9.46 27.31
CA ILE A 810 -26.49 -8.50 27.22
C ILE A 810 -26.90 -7.04 27.44
N ASP A 811 -28.08 -6.78 28.02
CA ASP A 811 -28.57 -5.40 28.25
C ASP A 811 -27.54 -4.52 29.00
N SER A 812 -26.87 -5.08 30.00
CA SER A 812 -25.82 -4.38 30.78
C SER A 812 -24.57 -4.09 29.96
N LYS A 813 -24.19 -4.99 29.03
CA LYS A 813 -23.04 -4.80 28.13
C LYS A 813 -23.31 -3.70 27.12
N ILE A 814 -24.51 -3.66 26.55
CA ILE A 814 -24.89 -2.56 25.66
C ILE A 814 -24.96 -1.24 26.43
N HIS A 815 -25.40 -1.25 27.68
CA HIS A 815 -25.35 -0.06 28.52
C HIS A 815 -23.90 0.40 28.81
N GLU A 816 -22.98 -0.53 29.07
CA GLU A 816 -21.54 -0.25 29.21
C GLU A 816 -20.97 0.44 27.96
N TYR A 817 -21.33 -0.06 26.77
CA TYR A 817 -20.98 0.58 25.50
C TYR A 817 -21.55 2.00 25.38
N ILE A 818 -22.84 2.20 25.70
CA ILE A 818 -23.48 3.52 25.65
C ILE A 818 -22.77 4.51 26.58
N GLU A 819 -22.43 4.11 27.82
CA GLU A 819 -21.72 4.95 28.77
C GLU A 819 -20.31 5.31 28.30
N LYS A 820 -19.60 4.37 27.66
CA LYS A 820 -18.31 4.63 27.00
C LYS A 820 -18.47 5.73 25.94
N VAL A 821 -19.44 5.60 25.03
CA VAL A 821 -19.66 6.57 23.96
C VAL A 821 -20.05 7.95 24.52
N LEU A 822 -20.93 8.01 25.52
CA LEU A 822 -21.31 9.26 26.17
C LEU A 822 -20.13 9.95 26.84
N LYS A 823 -19.23 9.19 27.46
CA LYS A 823 -18.00 9.70 28.04
C LYS A 823 -17.07 10.29 26.98
N ASP A 824 -16.94 9.64 25.83
CA ASP A 824 -16.14 10.12 24.71
C ASP A 824 -16.72 11.40 24.07
N ILE A 825 -18.05 11.53 24.03
CA ILE A 825 -18.76 12.76 23.61
C ILE A 825 -18.56 13.88 24.62
N ARG A 826 -18.66 13.59 25.92
CA ARG A 826 -18.41 14.57 27.00
C ARG A 826 -17.02 15.17 26.89
N LEU A 827 -16.00 14.32 26.70
CA LEU A 827 -14.62 14.77 26.49
C LEU A 827 -14.50 15.75 25.31
N ARG A 828 -15.11 15.42 24.17
CA ARG A 828 -15.10 16.27 22.97
C ARG A 828 -15.75 17.62 23.23
N SER A 829 -16.88 17.64 23.90
CA SER A 829 -17.59 18.88 24.22
C SER A 829 -16.80 19.75 25.20
N HIS A 830 -16.16 19.16 26.22
CA HIS A 830 -15.25 19.88 27.10
C HIS A 830 -14.04 20.48 26.35
N ILE A 831 -13.51 19.80 25.33
CA ILE A 831 -12.45 20.35 24.48
C ILE A 831 -12.98 21.55 23.67
N VAL A 832 -14.17 21.44 23.09
CA VAL A 832 -14.82 22.56 22.38
C VAL A 832 -15.00 23.77 23.31
N GLU A 833 -15.48 23.54 24.53
CA GLU A 833 -15.66 24.57 25.56
C GLU A 833 -14.30 25.17 26.01
N ALA A 834 -13.25 24.37 26.13
CA ALA A 834 -11.91 24.87 26.42
C ALA A 834 -11.38 25.80 25.30
N VAL A 835 -11.65 25.49 24.03
CA VAL A 835 -11.32 26.41 22.92
C VAL A 835 -12.15 27.68 22.98
N LYS A 836 -13.45 27.57 23.30
CA LYS A 836 -14.37 28.71 23.43
C LYS A 836 -13.95 29.68 24.53
N GLN A 837 -13.45 29.18 25.65
CA GLN A 837 -12.99 30.01 26.77
C GLN A 837 -11.64 30.69 26.53
N LEU A 838 -10.84 30.20 25.58
CA LEU A 838 -9.54 30.78 25.26
C LEU A 838 -9.62 32.07 24.44
N GLY A 839 -10.74 32.38 23.78
CA GLY A 839 -10.89 33.62 23.03
C GLY A 839 -12.13 33.67 22.12
N GLU A 840 -12.37 34.84 21.52
CA GLU A 840 -13.50 35.09 20.62
C GLU A 840 -13.48 34.19 19.36
N ALA A 841 -14.65 33.94 18.77
CA ALA A 841 -14.76 33.16 17.54
C ALA A 841 -13.84 33.72 16.43
N GLY A 842 -12.82 32.95 16.04
CA GLY A 842 -11.84 33.31 15.01
C GLY A 842 -10.40 33.53 15.50
N SER A 843 -10.17 33.69 16.81
CA SER A 843 -8.83 33.60 17.41
C SER A 843 -8.38 32.15 17.44
N GLY A 844 -7.27 31.86 16.77
CA GLY A 844 -6.76 30.49 16.66
C GLY A 844 -5.78 30.16 17.79
N HIS A 845 -6.08 29.11 18.56
CA HIS A 845 -5.33 28.66 19.73
C HIS A 845 -4.50 27.42 19.43
N LEU A 846 -3.29 27.35 19.99
CA LEU A 846 -2.40 26.19 19.83
C LEU A 846 -2.93 24.99 20.63
N THR A 847 -2.64 23.77 20.17
CA THR A 847 -2.97 22.53 20.90
C THR A 847 -2.54 22.57 22.36
N ALA A 848 -1.37 23.14 22.66
CA ALA A 848 -0.84 23.26 24.01
C ALA A 848 -1.68 24.19 24.89
N GLU A 849 -2.17 25.30 24.33
CA GLU A 849 -3.04 26.26 25.02
C GLU A 849 -4.38 25.61 25.35
N VAL A 850 -4.99 24.94 24.37
CA VAL A 850 -6.27 24.22 24.56
C VAL A 850 -6.16 23.15 25.64
N ARG A 851 -5.09 22.36 25.63
CA ARG A 851 -4.83 21.36 26.67
C ARG A 851 -4.67 21.99 28.05
N VAL A 852 -3.92 23.09 28.16
CA VAL A 852 -3.73 23.80 29.43
C VAL A 852 -5.07 24.32 29.94
N GLN A 853 -5.89 24.92 29.07
CA GLN A 853 -7.22 25.39 29.45
C GLN A 853 -8.14 24.25 29.89
N TYR A 854 -8.19 23.16 29.11
CA TYR A 854 -8.95 21.96 29.48
C TYR A 854 -8.54 21.46 30.87
N ASN A 855 -7.23 21.34 31.10
CA ASN A 855 -6.67 20.91 32.39
C ASN A 855 -6.85 21.95 33.51
N ALA A 856 -7.13 23.21 33.22
CA ALA A 856 -7.43 24.21 34.24
C ALA A 856 -8.91 24.15 34.66
N VAL A 857 -9.81 23.90 33.70
CA VAL A 857 -11.26 24.03 33.86
C VAL A 857 -11.92 22.72 34.29
N PHE A 858 -11.46 21.59 33.76
CA PHE A 858 -12.15 20.29 33.89
C PHE A 858 -11.38 19.26 34.74
N LYS A 859 -10.12 19.55 35.11
CA LYS A 859 -9.23 18.62 35.84
C LYS A 859 -9.73 18.18 37.22
N GLU A 860 -10.49 19.02 37.92
CA GLU A 860 -11.04 18.67 39.24
C GLU A 860 -12.44 18.01 39.16
N LYS A 861 -13.13 18.14 38.02
CA LYS A 861 -14.51 17.68 37.86
C LYS A 861 -14.64 16.26 37.30
N GLU A 862 -13.66 15.77 36.53
CA GLU A 862 -13.69 14.42 35.96
C GLU A 862 -12.32 13.71 36.09
N GLN A 863 -12.28 12.60 36.82
CA GLN A 863 -11.07 11.80 37.07
C GLN A 863 -10.62 10.95 35.86
N THR A 864 -11.38 10.98 34.76
CA THR A 864 -11.39 9.91 33.77
C THR A 864 -10.54 10.14 32.52
N PHE A 865 -10.03 11.34 32.29
CA PHE A 865 -9.12 11.61 31.17
C PHE A 865 -8.18 12.79 31.46
N LYS A 866 -6.88 12.49 31.58
CA LYS A 866 -5.80 13.48 31.63
C LYS A 866 -5.09 13.46 30.28
N PRO A 867 -5.38 14.39 29.36
CA PRO A 867 -4.61 14.48 28.14
C PRO A 867 -3.22 15.02 28.47
N GLU A 868 -2.31 14.16 28.90
CA GLU A 868 -0.88 14.50 29.01
C GLU A 868 -0.23 14.49 27.62
N ASP A 869 -0.69 13.57 26.76
CA ASP A 869 -0.27 13.48 25.37
C ASP A 869 -0.85 14.61 24.52
N LEU A 870 0.04 15.50 24.08
CA LEU A 870 -0.30 16.61 23.22
C LEU A 870 -0.78 16.15 21.83
N ARG A 871 -0.34 14.99 21.35
CA ARG A 871 -0.76 14.45 20.05
C ARG A 871 -2.20 13.99 20.08
N LEU A 872 -2.61 13.31 21.15
CA LEU A 872 -3.99 12.87 21.31
C LEU A 872 -4.96 14.06 21.38
N VAL A 873 -4.59 15.15 22.06
CA VAL A 873 -5.38 16.41 22.04
C VAL A 873 -5.44 16.99 20.64
N HIS A 874 -4.32 16.98 19.91
CA HIS A 874 -4.28 17.46 18.54
C HIS A 874 -5.19 16.64 17.64
N GLU A 875 -5.17 15.31 17.72
CA GLU A 875 -6.05 14.42 16.96
C GLU A 875 -7.54 14.70 17.24
N LEU A 876 -7.93 14.90 18.50
CA LEU A 876 -9.29 15.30 18.87
C LEU A 876 -9.65 16.68 18.30
N LEU A 877 -8.71 17.64 18.32
CA LEU A 877 -8.92 18.96 17.71
C LEU A 877 -9.01 18.89 16.18
N LEU A 878 -8.26 17.99 15.53
CA LEU A 878 -8.39 17.70 14.11
C LEU A 878 -9.76 17.10 13.79
N GLU A 879 -10.21 16.12 14.56
CA GLU A 879 -11.52 15.50 14.41
C GLU A 879 -12.63 16.55 14.53
N LEU A 880 -12.59 17.37 15.58
CA LEU A 880 -13.57 18.42 15.87
C LEU A 880 -13.51 19.60 14.89
N SER A 881 -12.39 19.76 14.18
CA SER A 881 -12.23 20.77 13.13
C SER A 881 -12.45 20.25 11.72
N SER A 882 -12.80 18.97 11.58
CA SER A 882 -13.10 18.40 10.27
C SER A 882 -14.37 19.02 9.67
N PRO A 883 -14.48 19.07 8.33
CA PRO A 883 -15.70 19.54 7.67
C PRO A 883 -16.96 18.73 8.02
N LEU A 884 -16.80 17.49 8.49
CA LEU A 884 -17.89 16.59 8.86
C LEU A 884 -18.47 16.92 10.24
N THR A 885 -17.63 17.30 11.21
CA THR A 885 -18.07 17.61 12.58
C THR A 885 -18.27 19.12 12.79
N GLY A 886 -17.37 19.96 12.27
CA GLY A 886 -17.50 21.41 12.19
C GLY A 886 -17.73 22.14 13.53
N TYR A 887 -17.25 21.60 14.65
CA TYR A 887 -17.35 22.28 15.96
C TYR A 887 -16.25 23.34 16.14
N LEU A 888 -15.09 23.09 15.54
CA LEU A 888 -13.91 23.95 15.55
C LEU A 888 -13.48 24.31 14.11
N GLY A 889 -12.75 25.40 13.96
CA GLY A 889 -12.04 25.75 12.73
C GLY A 889 -10.55 25.50 12.93
N ARG A 890 -9.83 25.16 11.85
CA ARG A 890 -8.38 24.93 11.88
C ARG A 890 -7.66 25.86 10.90
N LYS A 891 -6.62 26.54 11.38
CA LYS A 891 -5.60 27.21 10.57
C LYS A 891 -4.34 26.35 10.61
N LYS A 892 -3.99 25.75 9.47
CA LYS A 892 -2.87 24.82 9.36
C LYS A 892 -1.52 25.54 9.56
N GLY A 893 -0.70 25.04 10.47
CA GLY A 893 0.66 25.51 10.72
C GLY A 893 1.71 24.86 9.81
N SER A 894 2.99 25.18 10.05
CA SER A 894 4.12 24.51 9.39
C SER A 894 4.32 23.07 9.86
N ASP A 895 3.81 22.76 11.05
CA ASP A 895 3.76 21.43 11.66
C ASP A 895 2.47 21.27 12.47
N TRP A 896 2.26 20.08 13.05
CA TRP A 896 1.06 19.79 13.85
C TRP A 896 1.01 20.58 15.17
N GLN A 897 2.15 21.03 15.70
CA GLN A 897 2.20 21.80 16.96
C GLN A 897 1.84 23.27 16.75
N SER A 898 2.07 23.79 15.55
CA SER A 898 1.76 25.16 15.12
C SER A 898 0.37 25.32 14.52
N ASP A 899 -0.42 24.24 14.44
CA ASP A 899 -1.83 24.32 14.10
C ASP A 899 -2.59 25.15 15.14
N ARG A 900 -3.54 25.94 14.64
CA ARG A 900 -4.38 26.80 15.47
C ARG A 900 -5.85 26.46 15.30
N PHE A 901 -6.55 26.32 16.40
CA PHE A 901 -7.95 25.94 16.45
C PHE A 901 -8.80 27.08 17.01
N CYS A 902 -9.91 27.39 16.34
CA CYS A 902 -10.86 28.41 16.79
C CYS A 902 -12.23 27.80 16.99
N PHE A 903 -12.99 28.34 17.94
CA PHE A 903 -14.35 27.91 18.21
C PHE A 903 -15.28 28.30 17.04
N LEU A 904 -16.18 27.38 16.64
CA LEU A 904 -17.24 27.67 15.66
C LEU A 904 -18.64 27.49 16.27
N ARG A 905 -18.88 26.40 17.00
CA ARG A 905 -20.19 26.10 17.63
C ARG A 905 -20.04 25.10 18.77
N ASP A 906 -21.01 25.11 19.67
CA ASP A 906 -21.06 24.19 20.81
C ASP A 906 -21.38 22.75 20.38
N LEU A 907 -20.78 21.78 21.07
CA LEU A 907 -21.23 20.38 21.07
C LEU A 907 -22.06 20.20 22.36
N PRO A 908 -23.40 20.20 22.28
CA PRO A 908 -24.24 20.12 23.47
C PRO A 908 -24.08 18.77 24.18
N ILE A 909 -24.03 18.78 25.51
CA ILE A 909 -24.22 17.62 26.39
C ILE A 909 -25.47 17.94 27.21
N GLU A 910 -26.33 16.93 27.49
CA GLU A 910 -27.33 17.04 28.57
C GLU A 910 -26.89 16.24 29.78
#